data_AF-A0AA88QL25-F1
#
_entry.id   AF-A0AA88QL25-F1
#
_cell.length_a   1.000
_cell.length_b   1.000
_cell.length_c   1.000
_cell.angle_alpha   90.00
_cell.angle_beta   90.00
_cell.angle_gamma   90.00
#
_symmetry.space_group_name_H-M   'P 1'
#
loop_
_entity.id
_entity.type
_entity.pdbx_description
1 polymer ?
#
loop_
_entity_poly.entity_id
_entity_poly.type
_entity_poly.pdbx_seq_one_letter_code
_entity_poly.pdbx_strand_id
1 'polypeptide(L)'
;MATMPLEFWDCYDSASPNCTRFMDDYMDCSYNRYSQKTFGAPMLWIGIYVAAVSLVCSLAMAADAYQGFRLRKLWFPCKFFGLNAASLTLLAVAMKLPVDLSSSMGGKADQLAKLSSTAFMCTIIGNLMPSIGPMDNRDILLNVIAVSILVITIFVNVCIQLKTRAINIDGFLAFEAHGIDIEHVIVMFFMLLLLVILSFSALAVPISKRILELKYQDMHKTVSTEEPKESNKSRVEILKDVVRKYWLMAETGSPQFVMACSATSSTSGVICLMVAVLLVEAEVRMWLYFQRAPDSSSDYGWSTVFILWIQSFGVIVGTIAPAFRWFTAVSFKCSKKESNNYRNELKVEGYWIQPLAEWKEIPLLPLRIRNRKCRKLIQNAKNLILNFCTRVQVLIVVASKTANLVRFDYCKRSQEEKVTRNSHEGSDTEPGVELDLNRYVLGLEGEVDLPERILKNISIAVDRSIQKAKRQQPEKLMELLEKSSGFKGIVEFDSNQVPSLHSEEPPNTWSLPVVTLTSIAISLPNIKSHIADSLLCSVNEGLSYASLIDQTLENIEDWTNFKDAANFVWVRVELYRKWLDEDLQSIALKGNTCRENLQRLAYIAKDYVTEFLINVNRGPEHEPLNWPVKVIAANSMYRISQTLLLQHQDNRQSNEELFEQLSVMIADILCACLTNLPGVITRKCFCNAIEKREESVRLAARLLGETEAILNTLQQQELPPLDPNQISTEPKLSRRNREKVRALEMATMLYEHYRDCFHSVSANCTPFVNECFDCSYEENNQKTYGAPMVWIGIYVAAVSLVCSLAMAADAYQGFRQRKLWFPCKFFGLNAASLTLLAVAMKLPVDLSSSMGGKANQLAKLSSTAFMCTIIGNLMPSIGPMDNRDILLNVIAVSILVITILVNVCIQLKTRVISIEGYEAFEAYGVAIEH
;
A
#
# COMPACT_ATOMS: atom_id res chain seq x y z
N MET A 1 -42.68 22.38 31.97
CA MET A 1 -43.50 22.91 33.07
C MET A 1 -44.76 22.10 33.37
N ALA A 2 -45.41 21.44 32.40
CA ALA A 2 -46.72 20.77 32.63
C ALA A 2 -46.68 19.35 33.25
N THR A 3 -45.59 18.92 33.89
CA THR A 3 -45.46 17.56 34.47
C THR A 3 -44.77 17.54 35.83
N MET A 4 -45.04 18.54 36.69
CA MET A 4 -44.63 18.48 38.10
C MET A 4 -45.81 18.04 38.98
N PRO A 5 -45.59 17.14 39.97
CA PRO A 5 -46.63 16.73 40.92
C PRO A 5 -47.17 17.92 41.71
N LEU A 6 -48.47 17.88 42.07
CA LEU A 6 -49.15 18.93 42.84
C LEU A 6 -48.47 19.25 44.19
N GLU A 7 -47.78 18.30 44.81
CA GLU A 7 -47.01 18.49 46.06
C GLU A 7 -45.79 19.43 45.90
N PHE A 8 -45.39 19.75 44.67
CA PHE A 8 -44.25 20.63 44.36
C PHE A 8 -44.61 22.12 44.44
N TRP A 9 -45.89 22.47 44.23
CA TRP A 9 -46.39 23.84 44.35
C TRP A 9 -46.65 24.24 45.81
N ASP A 10 -47.04 23.30 46.67
CA ASP A 10 -47.25 23.57 48.10
C ASP A 10 -45.96 23.98 48.83
N CYS A 11 -44.80 23.60 48.30
CA CYS A 11 -43.49 24.00 48.84
C CYS A 11 -43.06 25.41 48.36
N TYR A 12 -43.58 25.88 47.22
CA TYR A 12 -43.31 27.20 46.66
C TYR A 12 -43.98 28.31 47.48
N ASP A 13 -45.17 28.06 48.02
CA ASP A 13 -45.92 29.02 48.85
C ASP A 13 -45.30 29.19 50.26
N SER A 14 -44.46 28.27 50.71
CA SER A 14 -43.67 28.42 51.95
C SER A 14 -42.32 29.09 51.69
N ALA A 15 -42.34 30.41 51.44
CA ALA A 15 -41.15 31.21 51.12
C ALA A 15 -40.01 31.08 52.16
N SER A 16 -39.04 30.22 51.87
CA SER A 16 -37.73 30.15 52.53
C SER A 16 -36.63 30.47 51.51
N PRO A 17 -35.70 31.40 51.78
CA PRO A 17 -34.62 31.77 50.84
C PRO A 17 -33.68 30.61 50.44
N ASN A 18 -33.71 29.50 51.18
CA ASN A 18 -32.98 28.28 50.81
C ASN A 18 -33.69 27.47 49.72
N CYS A 19 -35.03 27.52 49.62
CA CYS A 19 -35.77 26.80 48.57
C CYS A 19 -35.64 27.49 47.20
N THR A 20 -35.62 28.82 47.15
CA THR A 20 -35.37 29.57 45.92
C THR A 20 -33.95 29.33 45.39
N ARG A 21 -32.93 29.35 46.26
CA ARG A 21 -31.56 29.01 45.86
C ARG A 21 -31.42 27.56 45.38
N PHE A 22 -32.13 26.63 46.01
CA PHE A 22 -32.14 25.22 45.61
C PHE A 22 -32.87 25.01 44.27
N MET A 23 -33.92 25.78 43.98
CA MET A 23 -34.59 25.81 42.68
C MET A 23 -33.71 26.41 41.59
N ASP A 24 -32.99 27.50 41.87
CA ASP A 24 -32.04 28.10 40.93
C ASP A 24 -30.92 27.10 40.60
N ASP A 25 -30.33 26.45 41.60
CA ASP A 25 -29.31 25.41 41.41
C ASP A 25 -29.87 24.19 40.64
N TYR A 26 -31.12 23.78 40.89
CA TYR A 26 -31.79 22.67 40.19
C TYR A 26 -32.13 23.03 38.74
N MET A 27 -32.59 24.26 38.48
CA MET A 27 -32.88 24.77 37.14
C MET A 27 -31.61 24.99 36.33
N ASP A 28 -30.54 25.49 36.94
CA ASP A 28 -29.24 25.65 36.31
C ASP A 28 -28.60 24.27 36.04
N CYS A 29 -28.72 23.29 36.96
CA CYS A 29 -28.28 21.91 36.70
C CYS A 29 -29.14 21.24 35.61
N SER A 30 -30.46 21.44 35.60
CA SER A 30 -31.34 20.90 34.56
C SER A 30 -31.08 21.52 33.19
N TYR A 31 -30.79 22.83 33.14
CA TYR A 31 -30.37 23.54 31.93
C TYR A 31 -29.00 23.06 31.45
N ASN A 32 -28.01 22.92 32.34
CA ASN A 32 -26.69 22.36 32.02
C ASN A 32 -26.79 20.91 31.53
N ARG A 33 -27.64 20.07 32.12
CA ARG A 33 -27.88 18.68 31.70
C ARG A 33 -28.61 18.59 30.35
N TYR A 34 -29.59 19.46 30.10
CA TYR A 34 -30.27 19.57 28.80
C TYR A 34 -29.30 20.06 27.70
N SER A 35 -28.52 21.08 28.02
CA SER A 35 -27.44 21.63 27.22
C SER A 35 -26.40 20.54 26.88
N GLN A 36 -25.92 19.79 27.86
CA GLN A 36 -24.95 18.70 27.68
C GLN A 36 -25.48 17.53 26.84
N LYS A 37 -26.75 17.13 27.02
CA LYS A 37 -27.39 16.13 26.14
C LYS A 37 -27.51 16.62 24.69
N THR A 38 -27.75 17.91 24.49
CA THR A 38 -27.85 18.52 23.16
C THR A 38 -26.47 18.65 22.49
N PHE A 39 -25.42 18.98 23.26
CA PHE A 39 -24.03 19.08 22.78
C PHE A 39 -23.31 17.72 22.64
N GLY A 40 -23.74 16.67 23.34
CA GLY A 40 -23.20 15.31 23.21
C GLY A 40 -23.73 14.53 21.99
N ALA A 41 -24.90 14.90 21.46
CA ALA A 41 -25.51 14.21 20.31
C ALA A 41 -24.60 14.12 19.06
N PRO A 42 -23.80 15.16 18.71
CA PRO A 42 -22.75 15.07 17.69
C PRO A 42 -21.65 14.03 17.95
N MET A 43 -21.23 13.85 19.20
CA MET A 43 -20.10 13.00 19.56
C MET A 43 -20.38 11.52 19.30
N LEU A 44 -21.63 11.09 19.49
CA LEU A 44 -22.08 9.75 19.13
C LEU A 44 -21.85 9.43 17.64
N TRP A 45 -22.23 10.33 16.73
CA TRP A 45 -22.06 10.11 15.28
C TRP A 45 -20.59 10.10 14.86
N ILE A 46 -19.76 10.88 15.54
CA ILE A 46 -18.31 10.86 15.35
C ILE A 46 -17.73 9.54 15.82
N GLY A 47 -18.20 9.00 16.94
CA GLY A 47 -17.74 7.70 17.40
C GLY A 47 -18.06 6.59 16.42
N ILE A 48 -19.25 6.61 15.80
CA ILE A 48 -19.61 5.67 14.72
C ILE A 48 -18.66 5.84 13.52
N TYR A 49 -18.32 7.07 13.14
CA TYR A 49 -17.37 7.32 12.05
C TYR A 49 -15.96 6.80 12.38
N VAL A 50 -15.47 7.03 13.61
CA VAL A 50 -14.18 6.51 14.09
C VAL A 50 -14.13 4.99 14.05
N ALA A 51 -15.21 4.34 14.52
CA ALA A 51 -15.40 2.90 14.46
C ALA A 51 -15.35 2.38 13.01
N ALA A 52 -16.09 3.00 12.08
CA ALA A 52 -16.08 2.63 10.67
C ALA A 52 -14.69 2.75 10.03
N VAL A 53 -13.97 3.86 10.28
CA VAL A 53 -12.61 4.05 9.75
C VAL A 53 -11.62 3.05 10.35
N SER A 54 -11.73 2.77 11.64
CA SER A 54 -10.91 1.75 12.31
C SER A 54 -11.16 0.34 11.75
N LEU A 55 -12.40 0.03 11.35
CA LEU A 55 -12.74 -1.22 10.67
C LEU A 55 -12.09 -1.31 9.29
N VAL A 56 -12.10 -0.22 8.51
CA VAL A 56 -11.41 -0.16 7.20
C VAL A 56 -9.91 -0.42 7.35
N CYS A 57 -9.25 0.21 8.33
CA CYS A 57 -7.84 -0.05 8.63
C CYS A 57 -7.59 -1.52 9.01
N SER A 58 -8.47 -2.09 9.84
CA SER A 58 -8.37 -3.49 10.28
C SER A 58 -8.54 -4.48 9.13
N LEU A 59 -9.50 -4.25 8.23
CA LEU A 59 -9.71 -5.07 7.04
C LEU A 59 -8.53 -4.97 6.05
N ALA A 60 -7.92 -3.79 5.90
CA ALA A 60 -6.75 -3.62 5.07
C ALA A 60 -5.54 -4.42 5.62
N MET A 61 -5.31 -4.39 6.94
CA MET A 61 -4.30 -5.24 7.58
C MET A 61 -4.62 -6.74 7.45
N ALA A 62 -5.90 -7.12 7.54
CA ALA A 62 -6.36 -8.50 7.34
C ALA A 62 -6.07 -8.99 5.91
N ALA A 63 -6.27 -8.13 4.90
CA ALA A 63 -6.01 -8.43 3.50
C ALA A 63 -4.51 -8.67 3.24
N ASP A 64 -3.63 -7.87 3.85
CA ASP A 64 -2.18 -8.07 3.81
C ASP A 64 -1.78 -9.41 4.47
N ALA A 65 -2.36 -9.73 5.64
CA ALA A 65 -2.16 -11.02 6.30
C ALA A 65 -2.61 -12.19 5.43
N TYR A 66 -3.83 -12.11 4.87
CA TYR A 66 -4.38 -13.14 3.99
C TYR A 66 -3.52 -13.34 2.73
N GLN A 67 -3.06 -12.26 2.10
CA GLN A 67 -2.17 -12.34 0.94
C GLN A 67 -0.83 -12.99 1.30
N GLY A 68 -0.26 -12.68 2.47
CA GLY A 68 0.96 -13.33 2.98
C GLY A 68 0.80 -14.85 3.10
N PHE A 69 -0.29 -15.32 3.71
CA PHE A 69 -0.60 -16.76 3.82
C PHE A 69 -0.84 -17.39 2.45
N ARG A 70 -1.65 -16.76 1.59
CA ARG A 70 -1.98 -17.27 0.25
C ARG A 70 -0.74 -17.44 -0.63
N LEU A 71 0.19 -16.48 -0.57
CA LEU A 71 1.44 -16.51 -1.33
C LEU A 71 2.55 -17.31 -0.62
N ARG A 72 2.29 -17.83 0.60
CA ARG A 72 3.30 -18.46 1.48
C ARG A 72 4.52 -17.56 1.75
N LYS A 73 4.33 -16.23 1.71
CA LYS A 73 5.33 -15.22 2.09
C LYS A 73 5.22 -14.98 3.59
N LEU A 74 6.00 -15.72 4.39
CA LEU A 74 5.97 -15.68 5.86
C LEU A 74 6.45 -14.35 6.47
N TRP A 75 7.04 -13.46 5.66
CA TRP A 75 7.45 -12.11 6.06
C TRP A 75 6.33 -11.06 5.91
N PHE A 76 5.18 -11.46 5.34
CA PHE A 76 3.95 -10.66 5.14
C PHE A 76 4.17 -9.29 4.47
N PRO A 77 4.00 -9.20 3.13
CA PRO A 77 4.11 -7.92 2.43
C PRO A 77 2.98 -6.98 2.84
N CYS A 78 3.28 -5.67 2.87
CA CYS A 78 2.28 -4.62 3.11
C CYS A 78 1.92 -3.98 1.78
N LYS A 79 0.84 -4.44 1.14
CA LYS A 79 0.37 -3.93 -0.15
C LYS A 79 -0.90 -3.09 0.00
N PHE A 80 -1.84 -3.52 0.84
CA PHE A 80 -3.12 -2.87 1.06
C PHE A 80 -3.05 -1.79 2.14
N PHE A 81 -2.33 -2.04 3.24
CA PHE A 81 -2.15 -1.10 4.34
C PHE A 81 -0.71 -0.58 4.42
N GLY A 82 -0.29 0.12 3.36
CA GLY A 82 1.02 0.77 3.28
C GLY A 82 1.02 2.19 3.84
N LEU A 83 2.17 2.65 4.31
CA LEU A 83 2.37 4.02 4.74
C LEU A 83 2.25 4.97 3.53
N ASN A 84 1.26 5.86 3.54
CA ASN A 84 1.06 6.91 2.54
C ASN A 84 0.10 7.99 3.09
N ALA A 85 -0.11 9.06 2.34
CA ALA A 85 -0.97 10.17 2.76
C ALA A 85 -2.43 9.73 3.08
N ALA A 86 -2.99 8.78 2.33
CA ALA A 86 -4.35 8.30 2.56
C ALA A 86 -4.46 7.44 3.83
N SER A 87 -3.53 6.52 4.06
CA SER A 87 -3.51 5.70 5.29
C SER A 87 -3.23 6.56 6.53
N LEU A 88 -2.40 7.60 6.41
CA LEU A 88 -2.13 8.56 7.49
C LEU A 88 -3.35 9.41 7.86
N THR A 89 -4.14 9.85 6.89
CA THR A 89 -5.37 10.60 7.15
C THR A 89 -6.46 9.72 7.75
N LEU A 90 -6.63 8.48 7.26
CA LEU A 90 -7.49 7.48 7.92
C LEU A 90 -7.05 7.22 9.36
N LEU A 91 -5.74 7.13 9.60
CA LEU A 91 -5.19 6.94 10.94
C LEU A 91 -5.48 8.12 11.87
N ALA A 92 -5.32 9.36 11.38
CA ALA A 92 -5.64 10.55 12.16
C ALA A 92 -7.12 10.57 12.58
N VAL A 93 -8.04 10.10 11.72
CA VAL A 93 -9.46 9.96 12.05
C VAL A 93 -9.71 8.82 13.04
N ALA A 94 -9.10 7.64 12.82
CA ALA A 94 -9.22 6.50 13.73
C ALA A 94 -8.72 6.81 15.16
N MET A 95 -7.76 7.73 15.28
CA MET A 95 -7.16 8.15 16.55
C MET A 95 -7.82 9.34 17.20
N LYS A 96 -9.03 9.70 16.78
CA LYS A 96 -9.76 10.82 17.38
C LYS A 96 -10.06 10.58 18.86
N LEU A 97 -10.38 9.36 19.27
CA LEU A 97 -10.70 9.01 20.67
C LEU A 97 -9.55 9.30 21.66
N PRO A 98 -8.30 8.81 21.47
CA PRO A 98 -7.19 9.13 22.37
C PRO A 98 -6.69 10.59 22.26
N VAL A 99 -7.08 11.30 21.19
CA VAL A 99 -6.77 12.73 20.98
C VAL A 99 -7.80 13.65 21.62
N ASP A 100 -8.98 13.13 21.97
CA ASP A 100 -10.06 13.88 22.58
C ASP A 100 -9.80 14.11 24.08
N LEU A 101 -9.70 15.38 24.44
CA LEU A 101 -9.43 15.88 25.79
C LEU A 101 -10.63 16.62 26.39
N SER A 102 -11.70 16.73 25.62
CA SER A 102 -12.75 17.72 25.81
C SER A 102 -14.06 17.12 26.33
N SER A 103 -14.26 15.82 26.08
CA SER A 103 -15.37 15.04 26.62
C SER A 103 -14.97 14.33 27.91
N SER A 104 -15.90 14.24 28.86
CA SER A 104 -15.69 13.47 30.09
C SER A 104 -15.66 11.98 29.71
N MET A 105 -14.58 11.28 30.04
CA MET A 105 -14.39 9.86 29.72
C MET A 105 -13.94 9.11 30.96
N GLY A 106 -14.66 9.28 32.07
CA GLY A 106 -14.33 8.66 33.36
C GLY A 106 -14.75 7.18 33.48
N GLY A 107 -15.59 6.68 32.57
CA GLY A 107 -16.12 5.32 32.62
C GLY A 107 -15.05 4.27 32.34
N LYS A 108 -15.15 3.10 32.98
CA LYS A 108 -14.20 1.99 32.76
C LYS A 108 -14.18 1.51 31.30
N ALA A 109 -15.34 1.52 30.64
CA ALA A 109 -15.47 1.24 29.21
C ALA A 109 -14.73 2.26 28.34
N ASP A 110 -14.81 3.54 28.74
CA ASP A 110 -14.19 4.65 28.03
C ASP A 110 -12.65 4.60 28.18
N GLN A 111 -12.16 4.28 29.38
CA GLN A 111 -10.73 4.07 29.64
C GLN A 111 -10.18 2.85 28.88
N LEU A 112 -10.92 1.75 28.85
CA LEU A 112 -10.54 0.56 28.09
C LEU A 112 -10.53 0.83 26.58
N ALA A 113 -11.48 1.61 26.07
CA ALA A 113 -11.51 2.04 24.67
C ALA A 113 -10.29 2.91 24.31
N LYS A 114 -9.86 3.82 25.19
CA LYS A 114 -8.61 4.59 25.01
C LYS A 114 -7.37 3.71 25.01
N LEU A 115 -7.30 2.74 25.92
CA LEU A 115 -6.23 1.75 25.95
C LEU A 115 -6.19 0.97 24.63
N SER A 116 -7.36 0.51 24.15
CA SER A 116 -7.50 -0.19 22.88
C SER A 116 -7.07 0.68 21.69
N SER A 117 -7.45 1.96 21.62
CA SER A 117 -6.97 2.88 20.57
C SER A 117 -5.44 3.04 20.58
N THR A 118 -4.86 3.15 21.78
CA THR A 118 -3.41 3.32 21.98
C THR A 118 -2.67 2.03 21.56
N ALA A 119 -3.20 0.87 21.93
CA ALA A 119 -2.70 -0.43 21.50
C ALA A 119 -2.84 -0.63 19.98
N PHE A 120 -3.96 -0.20 19.40
CA PHE A 120 -4.21 -0.24 17.96
C PHE A 120 -3.17 0.59 17.18
N MET A 121 -2.75 1.75 17.71
CA MET A 121 -1.62 2.50 17.13
C MET A 121 -0.32 1.76 17.15
N CYS A 122 0.03 1.10 18.26
CA CYS A 122 1.24 0.28 18.34
C CYS A 122 1.24 -0.80 17.26
N THR A 123 0.12 -1.53 17.13
CA THR A 123 -0.06 -2.56 16.11
C THR A 123 0.05 -1.99 14.70
N ILE A 124 -0.52 -0.81 14.43
CA ILE A 124 -0.42 -0.14 13.14
C ILE A 124 1.03 0.24 12.82
N ILE A 125 1.78 0.83 13.74
CA ILE A 125 3.20 1.18 13.53
C ILE A 125 4.01 -0.07 13.18
N GLY A 126 3.77 -1.20 13.86
CA GLY A 126 4.42 -2.48 13.56
C GLY A 126 4.09 -3.00 12.15
N ASN A 127 2.86 -2.81 11.67
CA ASN A 127 2.45 -3.20 10.33
C ASN A 127 2.98 -2.28 9.24
N LEU A 128 3.15 -0.99 9.52
CA LEU A 128 3.68 -0.01 8.56
C LEU A 128 5.18 -0.18 8.29
N MET A 129 5.92 -0.85 9.17
CA MET A 129 7.38 -0.97 9.12
C MET A 129 7.94 -1.43 7.76
N PRO A 130 7.45 -2.52 7.13
CA PRO A 130 8.00 -2.95 5.83
C PRO A 130 7.60 -2.04 4.68
N SER A 131 6.49 -1.30 4.80
CA SER A 131 6.01 -0.44 3.72
C SER A 131 6.95 0.73 3.40
N ILE A 132 7.92 1.02 4.28
CA ILE A 132 9.00 2.00 4.03
C ILE A 132 9.93 1.53 2.91
N GLY A 133 10.19 0.22 2.80
CA GLY A 133 11.13 -0.34 1.83
C GLY A 133 10.90 0.12 0.37
N PRO A 134 9.70 -0.07 -0.19
CA PRO A 134 9.43 0.27 -1.59
C PRO A 134 9.24 1.77 -1.86
N MET A 135 9.30 2.65 -0.86
CA MET A 135 9.01 4.08 -1.03
C MET A 135 10.25 4.88 -1.46
N ASP A 136 10.06 5.94 -2.23
CA ASP A 136 11.13 6.86 -2.56
C ASP A 136 11.73 7.55 -1.34
N ASN A 137 13.01 7.92 -1.40
CA ASN A 137 13.73 8.51 -0.26
C ASN A 137 13.04 9.78 0.28
N ARG A 138 12.42 10.57 -0.60
CA ARG A 138 11.66 11.77 -0.22
C ARG A 138 10.36 11.40 0.49
N ASP A 139 9.65 10.40 -0.01
CA ASP A 139 8.38 9.96 0.56
C ASP A 139 8.56 9.26 1.89
N ILE A 140 9.63 8.48 2.05
CA ILE A 140 10.03 7.93 3.35
C ILE A 140 10.10 9.06 4.39
N LEU A 141 10.84 10.13 4.08
CA LEU A 141 11.02 11.26 4.99
C LEU A 141 9.69 11.92 5.35
N LEU A 142 8.87 12.26 4.34
CA LEU A 142 7.62 12.98 4.55
C LEU A 142 6.59 12.14 5.33
N ASN A 143 6.47 10.85 5.01
CA ASN A 143 5.52 9.99 5.69
C ASN A 143 5.96 9.64 7.12
N VAL A 144 7.26 9.45 7.38
CA VAL A 144 7.76 9.21 8.75
C VAL A 144 7.60 10.45 9.63
N ILE A 145 7.82 11.65 9.09
CA ILE A 145 7.53 12.91 9.79
C ILE A 145 6.04 12.99 10.15
N ALA A 146 5.15 12.64 9.20
CA ALA A 146 3.71 12.64 9.43
C ALA A 146 3.29 11.66 10.55
N VAL A 147 3.77 10.41 10.55
CA VAL A 147 3.54 9.45 11.64
C VAL A 147 4.07 9.99 12.97
N SER A 148 5.28 10.58 12.95
CA SER A 148 5.92 11.13 14.15
C SER A 148 5.07 12.23 14.78
N ILE A 149 4.55 13.16 13.97
CA ILE A 149 3.66 14.22 14.45
C ILE A 149 2.43 13.60 15.11
N LEU A 150 1.75 12.68 14.42
CA LEU A 150 0.52 12.06 14.93
C LEU A 150 0.75 11.33 16.26
N VAL A 151 1.80 10.50 16.36
CA VAL A 151 2.11 9.74 17.57
C VAL A 151 2.51 10.66 18.73
N ILE A 152 3.32 11.70 18.47
CA ILE A 152 3.68 12.68 19.50
C ILE A 152 2.43 13.43 19.99
N THR A 153 1.51 13.79 19.09
CA THR A 153 0.24 14.41 19.47
C THR A 153 -0.56 13.50 20.40
N ILE A 154 -0.71 12.22 20.06
CA ILE A 154 -1.40 11.24 20.92
C ILE A 154 -0.71 11.12 22.28
N PHE A 155 0.61 10.95 22.29
CA PHE A 155 1.38 10.84 23.53
C PHE A 155 1.19 12.05 24.46
N VAL A 156 1.34 13.26 23.93
CA VAL A 156 1.17 14.50 24.72
C VAL A 156 -0.25 14.60 25.27
N ASN A 157 -1.27 14.26 24.48
CA ASN A 157 -2.65 14.30 24.93
C ASN A 157 -2.90 13.31 26.07
N VAL A 158 -2.44 12.06 25.95
CA VAL A 158 -2.59 11.06 27.01
C VAL A 158 -1.81 11.45 28.27
N CYS A 159 -0.60 12.01 28.14
CA CYS A 159 0.14 12.56 29.29
C CYS A 159 -0.62 13.68 30.02
N ILE A 160 -1.30 14.57 29.27
CA ILE A 160 -2.11 15.62 29.86
C ILE A 160 -3.28 15.01 30.65
N GLN A 161 -3.95 13.97 30.11
CA GLN A 161 -5.05 13.26 30.80
C GLN A 161 -4.59 12.57 32.08
N LEU A 162 -3.44 11.89 32.03
CA LEU A 162 -2.84 11.24 33.20
C LEU A 162 -2.51 12.27 34.30
N LYS A 163 -1.94 13.41 33.92
CA LYS A 163 -1.55 14.47 34.88
C LYS A 163 -2.76 15.17 35.52
N THR A 164 -3.86 15.32 34.79
CA THR A 164 -5.08 15.98 35.28
C THR A 164 -6.00 15.07 36.12
N ARG A 165 -5.56 13.85 36.46
CA ARG A 165 -6.34 12.83 37.18
C ARG A 165 -7.66 12.42 36.50
N ALA A 166 -7.87 12.76 35.23
CA ALA A 166 -9.02 12.33 34.43
C ALA A 166 -9.14 10.79 34.24
N ILE A 167 -8.10 10.04 34.60
CA ILE A 167 -8.01 8.58 34.50
C ILE A 167 -8.05 7.93 35.91
N ASN A 168 -7.96 8.73 36.99
CA ASN A 168 -7.83 8.20 38.35
C ASN A 168 -9.18 8.14 39.08
N ILE A 169 -9.54 6.96 39.56
CA ILE A 169 -10.70 6.75 40.45
C ILE A 169 -10.26 7.18 41.86
N ASP A 170 -10.60 8.39 42.27
CA ASP A 170 -10.54 8.78 43.69
C ASP A 170 -11.68 8.06 44.44
N GLY A 171 -11.34 7.02 45.18
CA GLY A 171 -12.23 6.30 46.11
C GLY A 171 -11.47 5.78 47.32
N PHE A 172 -11.80 6.32 48.49
CA PHE A 172 -11.19 6.17 49.82
C PHE A 172 -11.25 4.75 50.44
N LEU A 173 -10.94 3.68 49.69
CA LEU A 173 -10.65 2.35 50.23
C LEU A 173 -9.45 1.74 49.50
N ALA A 174 -8.27 2.25 49.86
CA ALA A 174 -6.98 1.83 49.34
C ALA A 174 -6.55 0.49 49.94
N PHE A 175 -6.77 -0.62 49.22
CA PHE A 175 -5.78 -1.72 49.16
C PHE A 175 -5.98 -2.77 48.03
N GLU A 176 -7.13 -2.88 47.35
CA GLU A 176 -7.38 -4.05 46.46
C GLU A 176 -7.77 -3.78 44.99
N ALA A 177 -7.91 -2.54 44.53
CA ALA A 177 -8.29 -2.24 43.14
C ALA A 177 -7.15 -1.61 42.33
N HIS A 178 -6.28 -2.44 41.73
CA HIS A 178 -5.32 -2.00 40.71
C HIS A 178 -6.06 -1.46 39.46
N GLY A 179 -5.95 -0.15 39.20
CA GLY A 179 -6.55 0.50 38.02
C GLY A 179 -5.81 0.26 36.70
N ILE A 180 -6.43 0.66 35.58
CA ILE A 180 -5.94 0.50 34.18
C ILE A 180 -4.73 1.43 33.88
N ASP A 181 -4.34 2.29 34.83
CA ASP A 181 -3.31 3.32 34.68
C ASP A 181 -1.92 2.77 34.35
N ILE A 182 -1.56 1.65 34.96
CA ILE A 182 -0.25 1.00 34.74
C ILE A 182 -0.17 0.49 33.30
N GLU A 183 -1.24 -0.13 32.80
CA GLU A 183 -1.28 -0.61 31.41
C GLU A 183 -1.19 0.56 30.43
N HIS A 184 -1.86 1.69 30.69
CA HIS A 184 -1.74 2.89 29.86
C HIS A 184 -0.30 3.40 29.78
N VAL A 185 0.40 3.52 30.93
CA VAL A 185 1.80 3.95 30.97
C VAL A 185 2.70 3.01 30.18
N ILE A 186 2.50 1.70 30.32
CA ILE A 186 3.29 0.68 29.61
C ILE A 186 3.02 0.74 28.10
N VAL A 187 1.76 0.79 27.65
CA VAL A 187 1.42 0.84 26.22
C VAL A 187 1.90 2.15 25.58
N MET A 188 1.85 3.28 26.28
CA MET A 188 2.43 4.55 25.81
C MET A 188 3.94 4.46 25.63
N PHE A 189 4.65 3.85 26.58
CA PHE A 189 6.08 3.63 26.46
C PHE A 189 6.39 2.78 25.22
N PHE A 190 5.64 1.70 24.98
CA PHE A 190 5.78 0.88 23.79
C PHE A 190 5.47 1.63 22.49
N MET A 191 4.45 2.50 22.47
CA MET A 191 4.14 3.33 21.30
C MET A 191 5.31 4.24 20.92
N LEU A 192 5.90 4.94 21.90
CA LEU A 192 7.08 5.79 21.67
C LEU A 192 8.29 4.98 21.23
N LEU A 193 8.51 3.81 21.84
CA LEU A 193 9.60 2.91 21.46
C LEU A 193 9.44 2.46 20.01
N LEU A 194 8.23 2.09 19.59
CA LEU A 194 7.91 1.73 18.20
C LEU A 194 8.14 2.89 17.23
N LEU A 195 7.74 4.12 17.60
CA LEU A 195 8.00 5.30 16.77
C LEU A 195 9.49 5.55 16.58
N VAL A 196 10.27 5.41 17.65
CA VAL A 196 11.72 5.58 17.62
C VAL A 196 12.35 4.50 16.73
N ILE A 197 11.95 3.23 16.89
CA ILE A 197 12.40 2.12 16.04
C ILE A 197 12.07 2.38 14.56
N LEU A 198 10.85 2.80 14.25
CA LEU A 198 10.40 3.16 12.89
C LEU A 198 11.27 4.26 12.29
N SER A 199 11.47 5.35 13.03
CA SER A 199 12.20 6.54 12.58
C SER A 199 13.66 6.22 12.26
N PHE A 200 14.34 5.48 13.14
CA PHE A 200 15.74 5.11 12.91
C PHE A 200 15.91 4.04 11.83
N SER A 201 14.90 3.19 11.62
CA SER A 201 14.95 2.22 10.52
C SER A 201 14.72 2.88 9.17
N ALA A 202 13.86 3.90 9.11
CA ALA A 202 13.66 4.71 7.91
C ALA A 202 14.96 5.37 7.41
N LEU A 203 15.84 5.79 8.32
CA LEU A 203 17.13 6.38 7.96
C LEU A 203 18.08 5.38 7.29
N ALA A 204 17.98 4.08 7.59
CA ALA A 204 18.84 3.05 7.01
C ALA A 204 18.43 2.66 5.58
N VAL A 205 17.13 2.78 5.23
CA VAL A 205 16.58 2.32 3.94
C VAL A 205 17.29 2.90 2.71
N PRO A 206 17.57 4.22 2.60
CA PRO A 206 18.24 4.77 1.42
C PRO A 206 19.61 4.15 1.14
N ILE A 207 20.38 3.85 2.20
CA ILE A 207 21.71 3.24 2.07
C ILE A 207 21.58 1.76 1.78
N SER A 208 20.65 1.07 2.43
CA SER A 208 20.33 -0.33 2.10
C SER A 208 19.95 -0.48 0.63
N LYS A 209 19.10 0.41 0.08
CA LYS A 209 18.78 0.44 -1.36
C LYS A 209 20.03 0.55 -2.24
N ARG A 210 20.95 1.46 -1.90
CA ARG A 210 22.20 1.66 -2.65
C ARG A 210 23.11 0.44 -2.59
N ILE A 211 23.23 -0.21 -1.44
CA ILE A 211 24.05 -1.43 -1.29
C ILE A 211 23.44 -2.59 -2.08
N LEU A 212 22.12 -2.79 -1.99
CA LEU A 212 21.40 -3.82 -2.75
C LEU A 212 21.52 -3.60 -4.26
N GLU A 213 21.47 -2.35 -4.71
CA GLU A 213 21.68 -1.99 -6.11
C GLU A 213 23.07 -2.40 -6.61
N LEU A 214 24.11 -2.07 -5.85
CA LEU A 214 25.49 -2.44 -6.20
C LEU A 214 25.68 -3.96 -6.24
N LYS A 215 25.17 -4.70 -5.25
CA LYS A 215 25.24 -6.17 -5.23
C LYS A 215 24.45 -6.80 -6.37
N TYR A 216 23.30 -6.24 -6.72
CA TYR A 216 22.49 -6.72 -7.85
C TYR A 216 23.24 -6.55 -9.16
N GLN A 217 23.87 -5.39 -9.39
CA GLN A 217 24.67 -5.16 -10.60
C GLN A 217 25.88 -6.09 -10.70
N ASP A 218 26.53 -6.39 -9.57
CA ASP A 218 27.65 -7.33 -9.53
C ASP A 218 27.20 -8.76 -9.87
N MET A 219 26.13 -9.25 -9.23
CA MET A 219 25.56 -10.57 -9.54
C MET A 219 25.02 -10.67 -10.97
N HIS A 220 24.40 -9.60 -11.49
CA HIS A 220 23.92 -9.57 -12.86
C HIS A 220 25.08 -9.76 -13.86
N LYS A 221 26.24 -9.14 -13.60
CA LYS A 221 27.44 -9.38 -14.40
C LYS A 221 27.86 -10.85 -14.31
N THR A 222 27.89 -11.44 -13.11
CA THR A 222 28.19 -12.86 -12.93
C THR A 222 27.27 -13.76 -13.75
N VAL A 223 25.95 -13.59 -13.64
CA VAL A 223 24.95 -14.36 -14.41
C VAL A 223 25.09 -14.17 -15.91
N SER A 224 25.46 -12.96 -16.36
CA SER A 224 25.65 -12.67 -17.79
C SER A 224 26.95 -13.25 -18.35
N THR A 225 27.96 -13.48 -17.50
CA THR A 225 29.25 -14.11 -17.86
C THR A 225 29.30 -15.62 -17.65
N GLU A 226 28.32 -16.19 -16.94
CA GLU A 226 28.20 -17.63 -16.75
C GLU A 226 27.79 -18.30 -18.06
N GLU A 227 28.69 -19.05 -18.68
CA GLU A 227 28.33 -19.97 -19.76
C GLU A 227 27.42 -21.08 -19.19
N PRO A 228 26.36 -21.49 -19.92
CA PRO A 228 25.47 -22.55 -19.46
C PRO A 228 26.27 -23.85 -19.29
N LYS A 229 26.38 -24.30 -18.03
CA LYS A 229 26.92 -25.63 -17.74
C LYS A 229 25.86 -26.66 -18.13
N GLU A 230 26.29 -27.64 -18.93
CA GLU A 230 25.60 -28.84 -19.44
C GLU A 230 25.00 -28.73 -20.85
N SER A 231 25.49 -29.60 -21.74
CA SER A 231 25.12 -29.74 -23.15
C SER A 231 23.73 -30.37 -23.39
N ASN A 232 22.99 -30.75 -22.34
CA ASN A 232 21.75 -31.52 -22.46
C ASN A 232 20.47 -30.76 -22.04
N LYS A 233 20.55 -29.49 -21.58
CA LYS A 233 19.37 -28.71 -21.19
C LYS A 233 18.72 -28.01 -22.39
N SER A 234 17.39 -28.06 -22.47
CA SER A 234 16.64 -27.31 -23.48
C SER A 234 16.76 -25.79 -23.30
N ARG A 235 16.60 -25.00 -24.37
CA ARG A 235 16.64 -23.52 -24.29
C ARG A 235 15.59 -22.99 -23.31
N VAL A 236 14.43 -23.65 -23.22
CA VAL A 236 13.35 -23.34 -22.28
C VAL A 236 13.76 -23.63 -20.83
N GLU A 237 14.49 -24.71 -20.55
CA GLU A 237 15.00 -25.01 -19.21
C GLU A 237 16.08 -24.03 -18.77
N ILE A 238 17.00 -23.66 -19.67
CA ILE A 238 17.99 -22.59 -19.40
C ILE A 238 17.25 -21.29 -19.05
N LEU A 239 16.21 -20.94 -19.80
CA LEU A 239 15.42 -19.74 -19.55
C LEU A 239 14.63 -19.79 -18.23
N LYS A 240 14.11 -20.97 -17.84
CA LYS A 240 13.51 -21.21 -16.52
C LYS A 240 14.54 -21.01 -15.41
N ASP A 241 15.75 -21.50 -15.59
CA ASP A 241 16.84 -21.33 -14.62
C ASP A 241 17.25 -19.85 -14.50
N VAL A 242 17.35 -19.11 -15.62
CA VAL A 242 17.59 -17.66 -15.62
C VAL A 242 16.47 -16.92 -14.87
N VAL A 243 15.20 -17.20 -15.18
CA VAL A 243 14.05 -16.59 -14.49
C VAL A 243 14.07 -16.90 -12.99
N ARG A 244 14.44 -18.12 -12.58
CA ARG A 244 14.60 -18.48 -11.16
C ARG A 244 15.71 -17.69 -10.48
N LYS A 245 16.88 -17.54 -11.12
CA LYS A 245 18.01 -16.74 -10.60
C LYS A 245 17.59 -15.29 -10.39
N TYR A 246 17.01 -14.64 -11.41
CA TYR A 246 16.55 -13.25 -11.30
C TYR A 246 15.37 -13.08 -10.34
N TRP A 247 14.47 -14.06 -10.25
CA TRP A 247 13.36 -14.03 -9.29
C TRP A 247 13.87 -14.06 -7.87
N LEU A 248 14.86 -14.92 -7.62
CA LEU A 248 15.48 -15.02 -6.31
C LEU A 248 16.20 -13.71 -5.93
N MET A 249 16.96 -13.13 -6.86
CA MET A 249 17.59 -11.82 -6.67
C MET A 249 16.54 -10.72 -6.42
N ALA A 250 15.47 -10.68 -7.21
CA ALA A 250 14.43 -9.65 -7.08
C ALA A 250 13.68 -9.74 -5.75
N GLU A 251 13.34 -10.94 -5.28
CA GLU A 251 12.62 -11.13 -4.02
C GLU A 251 13.53 -10.84 -2.81
N THR A 252 14.75 -11.40 -2.79
CA THR A 252 15.69 -11.23 -1.67
C THR A 252 16.30 -9.83 -1.62
N GLY A 253 16.54 -9.23 -2.79
CA GLY A 253 17.03 -7.87 -2.94
C GLY A 253 15.95 -6.79 -2.84
N SER A 254 14.68 -7.16 -2.60
CA SER A 254 13.63 -6.17 -2.41
C SER A 254 13.81 -5.44 -1.07
N PRO A 255 13.84 -4.10 -1.06
CA PRO A 255 13.98 -3.34 0.19
C PRO A 255 12.85 -3.63 1.19
N GLN A 256 11.67 -4.02 0.69
CA GLN A 256 10.53 -4.42 1.52
C GLN A 256 10.82 -5.71 2.29
N PHE A 257 11.41 -6.72 1.64
CA PHE A 257 11.80 -7.99 2.24
C PHE A 257 12.90 -7.79 3.28
N VAL A 258 13.94 -7.04 2.91
CA VAL A 258 15.06 -6.72 3.80
C VAL A 258 14.57 -5.99 5.05
N MET A 259 13.68 -5.00 4.89
CA MET A 259 13.07 -4.32 6.03
C MET A 259 12.21 -5.24 6.88
N ALA A 260 11.43 -6.15 6.29
CA ALA A 260 10.61 -7.09 7.05
C ALA A 260 11.44 -8.09 7.86
N CYS A 261 12.57 -8.54 7.31
CA CYS A 261 13.52 -9.47 7.93
C CYS A 261 14.51 -8.79 8.90
N SER A 262 14.53 -7.46 8.95
CA SER A 262 15.42 -6.69 9.82
C SER A 262 15.17 -6.95 11.31
N ALA A 263 16.22 -6.79 12.12
CA ALA A 263 16.13 -6.96 13.57
C ALA A 263 15.10 -6.00 14.20
N THR A 264 14.98 -4.77 13.68
CA THR A 264 14.05 -3.75 14.18
C THR A 264 12.59 -4.09 13.87
N SER A 265 12.30 -4.64 12.69
CA SER A 265 10.97 -5.17 12.33
C SER A 265 10.59 -6.41 13.17
N SER A 266 11.55 -7.28 13.47
CA SER A 266 11.29 -8.41 14.39
C SER A 266 10.98 -7.92 15.82
N THR A 267 11.72 -6.93 16.32
CA THR A 267 11.48 -6.35 17.64
C THR A 267 10.14 -5.62 17.73
N SER A 268 9.72 -4.92 16.68
CA SER A 268 8.37 -4.34 16.64
C SER A 268 7.29 -5.42 16.74
N GLY A 269 7.52 -6.61 16.15
CA GLY A 269 6.66 -7.78 16.33
C GLY A 269 6.51 -8.26 17.77
N VAL A 270 7.62 -8.32 18.52
CA VAL A 270 7.58 -8.65 19.96
C VAL A 270 6.79 -7.61 20.74
N ILE A 271 7.04 -6.31 20.47
CA ILE A 271 6.35 -5.22 21.16
C ILE A 271 4.84 -5.27 20.85
N CYS A 272 4.45 -5.49 19.59
CA CYS A 272 3.05 -5.63 19.21
C CYS A 272 2.37 -6.81 19.91
N LEU A 273 3.06 -7.95 20.02
CA LEU A 273 2.54 -9.12 20.74
C LEU A 273 2.38 -8.85 22.24
N MET A 274 3.33 -8.17 22.89
CA MET A 274 3.21 -7.78 24.29
C MET A 274 2.05 -6.81 24.51
N VAL A 275 1.89 -5.81 23.63
CA VAL A 275 0.76 -4.86 23.68
C VAL A 275 -0.58 -5.57 23.50
N ALA A 276 -0.67 -6.53 22.57
CA ALA A 276 -1.88 -7.31 22.38
C ALA A 276 -2.24 -8.17 23.60
N VAL A 277 -1.25 -8.80 24.23
CA VAL A 277 -1.45 -9.58 25.47
C VAL A 277 -1.93 -8.68 26.61
N LEU A 278 -1.31 -7.51 26.80
CA LEU A 278 -1.74 -6.53 27.81
C LEU A 278 -3.18 -6.05 27.59
N LEU A 279 -3.57 -5.81 26.33
CA LEU A 279 -4.94 -5.42 26.01
C LEU A 279 -5.94 -6.56 26.32
N VAL A 280 -5.64 -7.79 25.91
CA VAL A 280 -6.50 -8.95 26.17
C VAL A 280 -6.61 -9.23 27.68
N GLU A 281 -5.51 -9.11 28.42
CA GLU A 281 -5.52 -9.22 29.88
C GLU A 281 -6.46 -8.18 30.52
N ALA A 282 -6.36 -6.92 30.09
CA ALA A 282 -7.22 -5.85 30.58
C ALA A 282 -8.71 -6.09 30.24
N GLU A 283 -9.01 -6.58 29.03
CA GLU A 283 -10.37 -6.93 28.60
C GLU A 283 -10.96 -8.11 29.39
N VAL A 284 -10.18 -9.19 29.57
CA VAL A 284 -10.60 -10.37 30.34
C VAL A 284 -10.83 -10.00 31.80
N ARG A 285 -9.94 -9.21 32.40
CA ARG A 285 -10.12 -8.70 33.76
C ARG A 285 -11.41 -7.89 33.87
N MET A 286 -11.66 -6.99 32.93
CA MET A 286 -12.89 -6.19 32.92
C MET A 286 -14.16 -7.04 32.76
N TRP A 287 -14.13 -8.05 31.89
CA TRP A 287 -15.25 -8.98 31.68
C TRP A 287 -15.53 -9.86 32.91
N LEU A 288 -14.49 -10.36 33.58
CA LEU A 288 -14.65 -11.19 34.79
C LEU A 288 -15.23 -10.40 35.97
N TYR A 289 -14.89 -9.10 36.09
CA TYR A 289 -15.38 -8.25 37.18
C TYR A 289 -16.80 -7.73 36.97
N PHE A 290 -17.28 -7.59 35.73
CA PHE A 290 -18.62 -7.07 35.41
C PHE A 290 -19.43 -8.11 34.63
N GLN A 291 -20.28 -8.88 35.31
CA GLN A 291 -21.27 -9.78 34.68
C GLN A 291 -22.36 -9.06 33.85
N ARG A 292 -22.27 -7.74 33.67
CA ARG A 292 -23.24 -6.90 32.95
C ARG A 292 -22.52 -6.03 31.92
N ALA A 293 -23.21 -5.68 30.83
CA ALA A 293 -22.65 -4.88 29.74
C ALA A 293 -22.04 -3.56 30.28
N PRO A 294 -20.85 -3.17 29.80
CA PRO A 294 -20.14 -2.01 30.33
C PRO A 294 -20.91 -0.71 30.01
N ASP A 295 -21.31 0.03 31.05
CA ASP A 295 -21.96 1.33 30.89
C ASP A 295 -20.93 2.38 30.42
N SER A 296 -21.22 3.04 29.29
CA SER A 296 -20.44 4.17 28.78
C SER A 296 -20.97 5.47 29.38
N SER A 297 -20.11 6.20 30.10
CA SER A 297 -20.45 7.52 30.67
C SER A 297 -20.03 8.69 29.77
N SER A 298 -19.35 8.42 28.64
CA SER A 298 -18.84 9.45 27.74
C SER A 298 -19.91 10.06 26.83
N ASP A 299 -19.63 11.27 26.32
CA ASP A 299 -20.47 11.95 25.32
C ASP A 299 -20.60 11.14 24.00
N TYR A 300 -19.69 10.20 23.77
CA TYR A 300 -19.74 9.23 22.67
C TYR A 300 -20.78 8.12 22.92
N GLY A 301 -21.30 7.96 24.14
CA GLY A 301 -22.28 6.96 24.51
C GLY A 301 -21.90 5.55 24.06
N TRP A 302 -22.88 4.82 23.53
CA TRP A 302 -22.71 3.43 23.09
C TRP A 302 -21.68 3.25 21.95
N SER A 303 -21.35 4.31 21.21
CA SER A 303 -20.35 4.22 20.15
C SER A 303 -18.94 3.92 20.69
N THR A 304 -18.63 4.27 21.94
CA THR A 304 -17.35 3.94 22.58
C THR A 304 -17.12 2.44 22.69
N VAL A 305 -18.18 1.68 22.99
CA VAL A 305 -18.14 0.22 23.05
C VAL A 305 -17.86 -0.36 21.66
N PHE A 306 -18.46 0.19 20.60
CA PHE A 306 -18.16 -0.22 19.22
C PHE A 306 -16.73 0.08 18.81
N ILE A 307 -16.21 1.25 19.17
CA ILE A 307 -14.80 1.61 18.92
C ILE A 307 -13.89 0.59 19.60
N LEU A 308 -14.14 0.28 20.87
CA LEU A 308 -13.40 -0.72 21.64
C LEU A 308 -13.37 -2.07 20.91
N TRP A 309 -14.53 -2.64 20.58
CA TRP A 309 -14.59 -3.96 19.90
C TRP A 309 -13.87 -3.98 18.56
N ILE A 310 -14.05 -2.95 17.73
CA ILE A 310 -13.44 -2.89 16.39
C ILE A 310 -11.93 -2.71 16.48
N GLN A 311 -11.44 -1.83 17.36
CA GLN A 311 -10.01 -1.59 17.52
C GLN A 311 -9.31 -2.79 18.18
N SER A 312 -9.95 -3.46 19.14
CA SER A 312 -9.42 -4.70 19.73
C SER A 312 -9.37 -5.85 18.73
N PHE A 313 -10.40 -6.00 17.89
CA PHE A 313 -10.34 -6.91 16.74
C PHE A 313 -9.18 -6.54 15.80
N GLY A 314 -9.02 -5.24 15.51
CA GLY A 314 -7.91 -4.70 14.73
C GLY A 314 -6.53 -4.99 15.32
N VAL A 315 -6.37 -4.94 16.65
CA VAL A 315 -5.14 -5.31 17.36
C VAL A 315 -4.85 -6.79 17.18
N ILE A 316 -5.84 -7.66 17.36
CA ILE A 316 -5.66 -9.12 17.21
C ILE A 316 -5.22 -9.45 15.77
N VAL A 317 -5.96 -8.97 14.77
CA VAL A 317 -5.67 -9.23 13.36
C VAL A 317 -4.34 -8.60 12.94
N GLY A 318 -4.11 -7.35 13.32
CA GLY A 318 -2.88 -6.63 13.00
C GLY A 318 -1.64 -7.22 13.67
N THR A 319 -1.76 -7.91 14.81
CA THR A 319 -0.60 -8.53 15.48
C THR A 319 -0.10 -9.78 14.76
N ILE A 320 -0.92 -10.41 13.89
CA ILE A 320 -0.54 -11.62 13.14
C ILE A 320 0.73 -11.39 12.33
N ALA A 321 0.76 -10.39 11.44
CA ALA A 321 1.89 -10.19 10.54
C ALA A 321 3.21 -9.86 11.29
N PRO A 322 3.27 -8.90 12.24
CA PRO A 322 4.47 -8.64 13.03
C PRO A 322 4.91 -9.85 13.89
N ALA A 323 3.97 -10.60 14.48
CA ALA A 323 4.31 -11.79 15.27
C ALA A 323 4.93 -12.90 14.43
N PHE A 324 4.42 -13.14 13.21
CA PHE A 324 5.03 -14.08 12.28
C PHE A 324 6.41 -13.64 11.82
N ARG A 325 6.64 -12.34 11.57
CA ARG A 325 7.99 -11.82 11.24
C ARG A 325 8.97 -12.13 12.37
N TRP A 326 8.58 -11.88 13.61
CA TRP A 326 9.38 -12.25 14.77
C TRP A 326 9.64 -13.77 14.84
N PHE A 327 8.59 -14.59 14.70
CA PHE A 327 8.73 -16.05 14.70
C PHE A 327 9.66 -16.55 13.60
N THR A 328 9.59 -15.98 12.40
CA THR A 328 10.50 -16.31 11.29
C THR A 328 11.94 -15.96 11.62
N ALA A 329 12.21 -14.74 12.12
CA ALA A 329 13.56 -14.32 12.49
C ALA A 329 14.18 -15.21 13.59
N VAL A 330 13.39 -15.62 14.59
CA VAL A 330 13.82 -16.56 15.63
C VAL A 330 14.09 -17.94 15.03
N SER A 331 13.19 -18.44 14.17
CA SER A 331 13.34 -19.77 13.55
C SER A 331 14.60 -19.88 12.69
N PHE A 332 15.02 -18.81 12.01
CA PHE A 332 16.24 -18.81 11.19
C PHE A 332 17.49 -18.91 12.05
N LYS A 333 17.48 -18.21 13.18
CA LYS A 333 18.59 -18.25 14.14
C LYS A 333 18.72 -19.64 14.78
N CYS A 334 17.62 -20.30 15.14
CA CYS A 334 17.64 -21.65 15.70
C CYS A 334 18.14 -22.74 14.72
N SER A 335 18.07 -22.50 13.41
CA SER A 335 18.50 -23.47 12.39
C SER A 335 20.02 -23.47 12.16
N LYS A 336 20.76 -22.45 12.61
CA LYS A 336 22.21 -22.36 12.43
C LYS A 336 22.90 -23.13 13.56
N LYS A 337 23.60 -24.22 13.23
CA LYS A 337 24.46 -24.95 14.19
C LYS A 337 25.50 -23.98 14.76
N GLU A 338 25.62 -23.99 16.09
CA GLU A 338 26.48 -23.13 16.91
C GLU A 338 27.81 -22.74 16.25
N SER A 339 27.93 -21.47 15.84
CA SER A 339 29.24 -20.81 15.73
C SER A 339 29.37 -19.85 16.90
N ASN A 340 30.30 -20.11 17.82
CA ASN A 340 30.46 -19.48 19.13
C ASN A 340 30.89 -17.99 19.14
N ASN A 341 30.49 -17.17 18.16
CA ASN A 341 30.91 -15.78 18.06
C ASN A 341 29.75 -14.78 18.26
N TYR A 342 29.12 -14.82 19.44
CA TYR A 342 28.12 -13.83 19.89
C TYR A 342 28.56 -12.36 19.70
N ARG A 343 29.87 -12.09 19.76
CA ARG A 343 30.45 -10.76 19.53
C ARG A 343 30.32 -10.28 18.08
N ASN A 344 30.41 -11.18 17.10
CA ASN A 344 30.23 -10.82 15.68
C ASN A 344 28.75 -10.61 15.36
N GLU A 345 27.84 -11.32 16.02
CA GLU A 345 26.39 -11.18 15.81
C GLU A 345 25.82 -9.86 16.34
N LEU A 346 26.34 -9.35 17.47
CA LEU A 346 25.94 -8.06 18.04
C LEU A 346 26.65 -6.84 17.41
N LYS A 347 27.54 -7.05 16.44
CA LYS A 347 28.20 -5.96 15.72
C LYS A 347 27.16 -5.14 14.96
N VAL A 348 27.22 -3.81 15.09
CA VAL A 348 26.36 -2.89 14.32
C VAL A 348 26.98 -2.67 12.96
N GLU A 349 26.20 -2.90 11.91
CA GLU A 349 26.65 -2.76 10.53
C GLU A 349 26.73 -1.30 10.10
N GLY A 350 27.66 -1.00 9.19
CA GLY A 350 27.96 0.37 8.78
C GLY A 350 26.75 1.10 8.19
N TYR A 351 25.89 0.38 7.45
CA TYR A 351 24.72 0.97 6.79
C TYR A 351 23.70 1.59 7.74
N TRP A 352 23.66 1.16 9.02
CA TRP A 352 22.81 1.79 10.02
C TRP A 352 23.29 3.21 10.34
N ILE A 353 24.60 3.39 10.54
CA ILE A 353 25.17 4.64 11.08
C ILE A 353 25.56 5.61 9.96
N GLN A 354 25.87 5.10 8.77
CA GLN A 354 26.36 5.87 7.63
C GLN A 354 25.49 7.07 7.24
N PRO A 355 24.14 7.05 7.27
CA PRO A 355 23.34 8.22 6.89
C PRO A 355 23.58 9.39 7.84
N LEU A 356 23.67 9.11 9.15
CA LEU A 356 23.94 10.12 10.17
C LEU A 356 25.37 10.66 10.07
N ALA A 357 26.32 9.81 9.68
CA ALA A 357 27.70 10.21 9.42
C ALA A 357 27.80 11.14 8.21
N GLU A 358 27.16 10.79 7.08
CA GLU A 358 27.11 11.63 5.88
C GLU A 358 26.45 12.98 6.19
N TRP A 359 25.33 12.98 6.93
CA TRP A 359 24.67 14.23 7.34
C TRP A 359 25.53 15.10 8.23
N LYS A 360 26.42 14.53 9.03
CA LYS A 360 27.37 15.26 9.87
C LYS A 360 28.42 15.97 9.02
N GLU A 361 28.85 15.35 7.92
CA GLU A 361 29.86 15.89 7.00
C GLU A 361 29.30 16.98 6.08
N ILE A 362 28.01 16.91 5.70
CA ILE A 362 27.37 17.91 4.85
C ILE A 362 27.32 19.28 5.57
N PRO A 363 27.95 20.34 5.02
CA PRO A 363 27.80 21.69 5.54
C PRO A 363 26.36 22.17 5.35
N LEU A 364 25.69 22.62 6.42
CA LEU A 364 24.39 23.31 6.28
C LEU A 364 24.59 24.60 5.48
N LEU A 365 24.02 24.76 4.26
CA LEU A 365 23.66 26.09 3.70
C LEU A 365 22.89 26.01 2.36
N PRO A 366 21.74 26.73 2.26
CA PRO A 366 21.76 28.05 1.61
C PRO A 366 21.05 29.17 2.40
N LEU A 367 20.80 29.02 3.70
CA LEU A 367 20.37 30.16 4.55
C LEU A 367 21.57 31.08 4.81
N ARG A 368 21.72 32.12 3.98
CA ARG A 368 22.79 33.14 4.01
C ARG A 368 22.73 33.98 5.30
N ILE A 369 22.84 33.35 6.47
CA ILE A 369 22.89 33.98 7.79
C ILE A 369 24.23 34.70 7.87
N ARG A 370 24.19 36.04 7.87
CA ARG A 370 25.36 36.94 7.87
C ARG A 370 26.23 36.78 9.13
N ASN A 371 25.68 36.26 10.23
CA ASN A 371 26.34 36.20 11.53
C ASN A 371 27.14 34.90 11.76
N ARG A 372 28.47 35.03 11.88
CA ARG A 372 29.43 33.93 12.10
C ARG A 372 29.20 33.16 13.41
N LYS A 373 28.78 33.83 14.49
CA LYS A 373 28.57 33.20 15.81
C LYS A 373 27.35 32.28 15.81
N CYS A 374 26.24 32.71 15.19
CA CYS A 374 25.02 31.92 15.05
C CYS A 374 25.26 30.66 14.19
N ARG A 375 26.02 30.78 13.09
CA ARG A 375 26.40 29.63 12.26
C ARG A 375 27.20 28.58 13.04
N LYS A 376 28.16 29.01 13.87
CA LYS A 376 28.94 28.10 14.73
C LYS A 376 28.06 27.38 15.75
N LEU A 377 27.10 28.09 16.35
CA LEU A 377 26.14 27.49 17.29
C LEU A 377 25.21 26.48 16.61
N ILE A 378 24.66 26.80 15.44
CA ILE A 378 23.80 25.88 14.66
C ILE A 378 24.57 24.62 14.26
N GLN A 379 25.81 24.76 13.78
CA GLN A 379 26.63 23.62 13.39
C GLN A 379 27.01 22.76 14.61
N ASN A 380 27.33 23.38 15.76
CA ASN A 380 27.60 22.65 17.00
C ASN A 380 26.35 21.92 17.50
N ALA A 381 25.18 22.56 17.46
CA ALA A 381 23.91 21.95 17.84
C ALA A 381 23.56 20.77 16.92
N LYS A 382 23.72 20.94 15.61
CA LYS A 382 23.58 19.86 14.62
C LYS A 382 24.48 18.67 14.96
N ASN A 383 25.76 18.92 15.21
CA ASN A 383 26.72 17.87 15.54
C ASN A 383 26.36 17.15 16.85
N LEU A 384 25.89 17.89 17.86
CA LEU A 384 25.42 17.33 19.13
C LEU A 384 24.22 16.42 18.91
N ILE A 385 23.22 16.88 18.16
CA ILE A 385 21.99 16.13 17.84
C ILE A 385 22.34 14.86 17.06
N LEU A 386 23.13 14.98 15.99
CA LEU A 386 23.51 13.82 15.17
C LEU A 386 24.33 12.80 15.98
N ASN A 387 25.25 13.23 16.84
CA ASN A 387 25.98 12.32 17.74
C ASN A 387 25.04 11.60 18.71
N PHE A 388 24.03 12.30 19.24
CA PHE A 388 23.01 11.69 20.10
C PHE A 388 22.18 10.67 19.30
N CYS A 389 21.69 11.04 18.11
CA CYS A 389 20.98 10.14 17.21
C CYS A 389 21.81 8.89 16.87
N THR A 390 23.10 9.02 16.60
CA THR A 390 23.98 7.87 16.33
C THR A 390 24.06 6.93 17.52
N ARG A 391 24.19 7.45 18.75
CA ARG A 391 24.21 6.63 19.96
C ARG A 391 22.88 5.90 20.17
N VAL A 392 21.76 6.60 19.97
CA VAL A 392 20.42 6.02 20.07
C VAL A 392 20.22 4.93 19.03
N GLN A 393 20.63 5.15 17.78
CA GLN A 393 20.53 4.15 16.72
C GLN A 393 21.34 2.88 17.01
N VAL A 394 22.59 3.03 17.48
CA VAL A 394 23.42 1.91 17.92
C VAL A 394 22.73 1.14 19.05
N LEU A 395 22.21 1.84 20.06
CA LEU A 395 21.50 1.23 21.17
C LEU A 395 20.27 0.44 20.70
N ILE A 396 19.46 1.02 19.80
CA ILE A 396 18.26 0.37 19.24
C ILE A 396 18.63 -0.90 18.49
N VAL A 397 19.64 -0.85 17.62
CA VAL A 397 20.06 -2.02 16.82
C VAL A 397 20.56 -3.12 17.73
N VAL A 398 21.42 -2.79 18.71
CA VAL A 398 21.91 -3.76 19.69
C VAL A 398 20.77 -4.35 20.52
N ALA A 399 19.87 -3.53 21.06
CA ALA A 399 18.71 -3.97 21.83
C ALA A 399 17.75 -4.84 21.00
N SER A 400 17.58 -4.52 19.72
CA SER A 400 16.74 -5.30 18.80
C SER A 400 17.37 -6.66 18.51
N LYS A 401 18.69 -6.71 18.32
CA LYS A 401 19.43 -7.97 18.14
C LYS A 401 19.40 -8.84 19.39
N THR A 402 19.57 -8.26 20.58
CA THR A 402 19.51 -9.00 21.86
C THR A 402 18.09 -9.50 22.15
N ALA A 403 17.05 -8.73 21.89
CA ALA A 403 15.65 -9.18 22.05
C ALA A 403 15.34 -10.44 21.24
N ASN A 404 15.97 -10.59 20.07
CA ASN A 404 15.83 -11.78 19.22
C ASN A 404 16.66 -13.00 19.72
N LEU A 405 17.57 -12.83 20.70
CA LEU A 405 18.37 -13.90 21.30
C LEU A 405 17.76 -14.43 22.61
N VAL A 406 17.05 -13.58 23.36
CA VAL A 406 16.55 -13.85 24.73
C VAL A 406 15.56 -15.02 24.83
N ARG A 407 15.09 -15.60 23.72
CA ARG A 407 14.15 -16.75 23.73
C ARG A 407 14.76 -18.09 23.30
N PHE A 408 16.06 -18.17 23.04
CA PHE A 408 16.76 -19.42 22.70
C PHE A 408 16.57 -20.53 23.76
N ASP A 409 16.44 -20.18 25.04
CA ASP A 409 16.26 -21.16 26.13
C ASP A 409 14.86 -21.79 26.20
N TYR A 410 13.81 -21.10 25.75
CA TYR A 410 12.44 -21.65 25.75
C TYR A 410 12.18 -22.54 24.50
N CYS A 411 12.81 -22.23 23.37
CA CYS A 411 12.72 -23.05 22.16
C CYS A 411 13.47 -24.39 22.28
N LYS A 412 14.61 -24.44 23.02
CA LYS A 412 15.31 -25.70 23.34
C LYS A 412 14.37 -26.73 23.98
N ARG A 413 13.51 -26.29 24.90
CA ARG A 413 12.59 -27.18 25.65
C ARG A 413 11.43 -27.73 24.82
N SER A 414 11.01 -27.03 23.75
CA SER A 414 9.95 -27.52 22.83
C SER A 414 10.50 -28.33 21.65
N GLN A 415 11.75 -28.09 21.23
CA GLN A 415 12.40 -28.92 20.22
C GLN A 415 12.94 -30.24 20.79
N GLU A 416 13.41 -30.31 22.04
CA GLU A 416 13.78 -31.61 22.65
C GLU A 416 12.58 -32.58 22.72
N GLU A 417 11.35 -32.07 22.85
CA GLU A 417 10.11 -32.85 22.82
C GLU A 417 9.63 -33.23 21.39
N LYS A 418 10.15 -32.56 20.34
CA LYS A 418 9.86 -32.88 18.92
C LYS A 418 10.99 -33.62 18.21
N VAL A 419 12.23 -33.51 18.69
CA VAL A 419 13.43 -34.17 18.16
C VAL A 419 13.43 -35.67 18.47
N THR A 420 12.69 -36.12 19.49
CA THR A 420 12.40 -37.55 19.72
C THR A 420 11.25 -38.11 18.87
N ARG A 421 10.57 -37.29 18.05
CA ARG A 421 9.41 -37.75 17.26
C ARG A 421 9.48 -37.54 15.75
N ASN A 422 10.41 -36.73 15.24
CA ASN A 422 10.55 -36.47 13.80
C ASN A 422 11.97 -36.76 13.30
N SER A 423 12.53 -37.91 13.69
CA SER A 423 13.63 -38.52 12.95
C SER A 423 13.04 -39.36 11.83
N HIS A 424 13.42 -39.03 10.59
CA HIS A 424 13.04 -39.68 9.34
C HIS A 424 11.66 -39.38 8.75
N GLU A 425 11.60 -38.25 8.05
CA GLU A 425 11.03 -38.22 6.70
C GLU A 425 11.96 -37.34 5.85
N GLY A 426 13.05 -37.96 5.41
CA GLY A 426 13.80 -37.49 4.24
C GLY A 426 13.04 -37.97 3.02
N SER A 427 12.54 -37.02 2.23
CA SER A 427 12.19 -37.30 0.85
C SER A 427 13.44 -37.07 0.03
N ASP A 428 14.12 -38.16 -0.30
CA ASP A 428 15.09 -38.20 -1.39
C ASP A 428 14.36 -37.81 -2.68
N THR A 429 14.67 -36.62 -3.18
CA THR A 429 14.54 -36.33 -4.61
C THR A 429 15.88 -36.71 -5.22
N GLU A 430 15.87 -37.45 -6.32
CA GLU A 430 17.07 -37.78 -7.09
C GLU A 430 17.98 -36.55 -7.26
N PRO A 431 19.31 -36.74 -7.20
CA PRO A 431 20.26 -35.67 -7.42
C PRO A 431 20.35 -35.35 -8.93
N GLY A 432 19.29 -34.75 -9.47
CA GLY A 432 19.43 -33.88 -10.63
C GLY A 432 20.13 -32.63 -10.17
N VAL A 433 21.31 -32.34 -10.73
CA VAL A 433 22.24 -31.25 -10.39
C VAL A 433 21.50 -30.02 -9.83
N GLU A 434 21.41 -29.95 -8.50
CA GLU A 434 20.66 -28.91 -7.80
C GLU A 434 21.45 -27.61 -7.98
N LEU A 435 20.90 -26.66 -8.74
CA LEU A 435 21.46 -25.33 -8.88
C LEU A 435 21.73 -24.77 -7.48
N ASP A 436 22.98 -24.38 -7.22
CA ASP A 436 23.38 -23.73 -5.97
C ASP A 436 22.80 -22.29 -5.90
N LEU A 437 21.47 -22.23 -5.73
CA LEU A 437 20.64 -21.04 -5.70
C LEU A 437 21.06 -20.08 -4.58
N ASN A 438 21.74 -20.59 -3.53
CA ASN A 438 22.26 -19.80 -2.42
C ASN A 438 23.17 -18.64 -2.89
N ARG A 439 23.87 -18.81 -4.01
CA ARG A 439 24.78 -17.78 -4.56
C ARG A 439 24.07 -16.55 -5.12
N TYR A 440 22.77 -16.65 -5.41
CA TYR A 440 21.98 -15.56 -6.01
C TYR A 440 21.08 -14.84 -4.99
N VAL A 441 21.30 -15.07 -3.68
CA VAL A 441 20.59 -14.38 -2.59
C VAL A 441 21.24 -13.02 -2.33
N LEU A 442 20.45 -11.96 -2.46
CA LEU A 442 20.87 -10.58 -2.13
C LEU A 442 20.55 -10.29 -0.66
N GLY A 443 21.52 -10.47 0.23
CA GLY A 443 21.45 -10.10 1.64
C GLY A 443 22.29 -8.86 1.98
N LEU A 444 21.93 -8.11 3.03
CA LEU A 444 22.84 -7.09 3.60
C LEU A 444 23.97 -7.76 4.41
N GLU A 445 25.10 -7.06 4.55
CA GLU A 445 26.18 -7.52 5.44
C GLU A 445 25.62 -7.68 6.87
N GLY A 446 25.97 -8.77 7.57
CA GLY A 446 25.53 -9.05 8.95
C GLY A 446 24.14 -9.67 9.12
N GLU A 447 23.36 -9.83 8.05
CA GLU A 447 22.09 -10.58 8.08
C GLU A 447 22.32 -12.10 8.02
N VAL A 448 21.40 -12.88 8.60
CA VAL A 448 21.50 -14.34 8.67
C VAL A 448 21.24 -14.92 7.27
N ASP A 449 22.11 -15.82 6.81
CA ASP A 449 21.89 -16.61 5.59
C ASP A 449 20.48 -17.22 5.60
N LEU A 450 19.73 -16.99 4.53
CA LEU A 450 18.33 -17.40 4.45
C LEU A 450 18.23 -18.94 4.52
N PRO A 451 17.37 -19.54 5.37
CA PRO A 451 17.27 -21.00 5.41
C PRO A 451 16.79 -21.58 4.08
N GLU A 452 17.32 -22.74 3.73
CA GLU A 452 16.99 -23.47 2.48
C GLU A 452 15.48 -23.66 2.30
N ARG A 453 14.73 -23.85 3.39
CA ARG A 453 13.27 -23.97 3.34
C ARG A 453 12.57 -22.74 2.74
N ILE A 454 13.06 -21.54 3.03
CA ILE A 454 12.49 -20.30 2.48
C ILE A 454 12.94 -20.09 1.05
N LEU A 455 14.21 -20.37 0.77
CA LEU A 455 14.72 -20.33 -0.58
C LEU A 455 13.90 -21.24 -1.51
N LYS A 456 13.64 -22.47 -1.05
CA LYS A 456 12.78 -23.43 -1.73
C LYS A 456 11.35 -22.91 -1.89
N ASN A 457 10.77 -22.26 -0.88
CA ASN A 457 9.45 -21.66 -0.99
C ASN A 457 9.40 -20.51 -2.03
N ILE A 458 10.42 -19.66 -2.10
CA ILE A 458 10.54 -18.57 -3.08
C ILE A 458 10.66 -19.16 -4.49
N SER A 459 11.48 -20.20 -4.68
CA SER A 459 11.62 -20.91 -5.95
C SER A 459 10.31 -21.58 -6.40
N ILE A 460 9.64 -22.32 -5.50
CA ILE A 460 8.34 -22.94 -5.80
C ILE A 460 7.27 -21.88 -6.18
N ALA A 461 7.37 -20.66 -5.65
CA ALA A 461 6.41 -19.59 -5.97
C ALA A 461 6.51 -19.13 -7.43
N VAL A 462 7.73 -19.01 -7.98
CA VAL A 462 7.90 -18.69 -9.41
C VAL A 462 7.49 -19.87 -10.29
N ASP A 463 7.83 -21.10 -9.91
CA ASP A 463 7.40 -22.30 -10.65
C ASP A 463 5.87 -22.40 -10.73
N ARG A 464 5.16 -22.14 -9.61
CA ARG A 464 3.69 -22.08 -9.61
C ARG A 464 3.14 -20.98 -10.52
N SER A 465 3.84 -19.85 -10.62
CA SER A 465 3.43 -18.73 -11.47
C SER A 465 3.59 -19.09 -12.95
N ILE A 466 4.72 -19.70 -13.32
CA ILE A 466 4.98 -20.25 -14.66
C ILE A 466 3.93 -21.31 -15.01
N GLN A 467 3.65 -22.26 -14.09
CA GLN A 467 2.67 -23.31 -14.30
C GLN A 467 1.24 -22.78 -14.46
N LYS A 468 0.89 -21.70 -13.76
CA LYS A 468 -0.41 -21.03 -13.93
C LYS A 468 -0.50 -20.34 -15.28
N ALA A 469 0.55 -19.66 -15.71
CA ALA A 469 0.65 -18.99 -17.00
C ALA A 469 0.63 -19.98 -18.18
N LYS A 470 1.18 -21.18 -18.00
CA LYS A 470 1.08 -22.30 -18.94
C LYS A 470 -0.36 -22.71 -19.29
N ARG A 471 -1.32 -22.47 -18.38
CA ARG A 471 -2.75 -22.73 -18.65
C ARG A 471 -3.43 -21.63 -19.47
N GLN A 472 -2.73 -20.54 -19.76
CA GLN A 472 -3.20 -19.37 -20.51
C GLN A 472 -2.49 -19.28 -21.87
N GLN A 473 -2.10 -20.42 -22.43
CA GLN A 473 -1.41 -20.48 -23.72
C GLN A 473 -2.32 -19.98 -24.85
N PRO A 474 -1.74 -19.31 -25.87
CA PRO A 474 -2.51 -18.79 -27.00
C PRO A 474 -2.80 -19.93 -28.00
N GLU A 475 -3.92 -20.63 -27.78
CA GLU A 475 -4.33 -21.81 -28.57
C GLU A 475 -4.54 -21.48 -30.06
N LYS A 476 -5.15 -20.32 -30.37
CA LYS A 476 -5.44 -19.92 -31.75
C LYS A 476 -4.20 -19.47 -32.48
N LEU A 477 -3.28 -18.79 -31.79
CA LEU A 477 -1.96 -18.48 -32.34
C LEU A 477 -1.21 -19.76 -32.67
N MET A 478 -1.21 -20.76 -31.79
CA MET A 478 -0.54 -22.04 -32.05
C MET A 478 -1.06 -22.73 -33.32
N GLU A 479 -2.38 -22.78 -33.52
CA GLU A 479 -2.98 -23.32 -34.75
C GLU A 479 -2.47 -22.61 -36.02
N LEU A 480 -2.27 -21.29 -35.95
CA LEU A 480 -1.71 -20.52 -37.05
C LEU A 480 -0.22 -20.82 -37.28
N LEU A 481 0.57 -20.92 -36.20
CA LEU A 481 2.02 -21.18 -36.29
C LEU A 481 2.34 -22.58 -36.84
N GLU A 482 1.45 -23.57 -36.64
CA GLU A 482 1.59 -24.91 -37.23
C GLU A 482 1.56 -24.91 -38.77
N LYS A 483 1.01 -23.87 -39.40
CA LYS A 483 1.02 -23.71 -40.86
C LYS A 483 2.38 -23.28 -41.43
N SER A 484 3.30 -22.82 -40.59
CA SER A 484 4.63 -22.38 -41.01
C SER A 484 5.54 -23.58 -41.32
N SER A 485 5.98 -23.71 -42.57
CA SER A 485 6.86 -24.81 -43.03
C SER A 485 8.33 -24.40 -43.19
N GLY A 486 8.71 -23.23 -42.66
CA GLY A 486 10.04 -22.62 -42.78
C GLY A 486 9.91 -21.19 -43.26
N PHE A 487 10.67 -20.28 -42.65
CA PHE A 487 10.67 -18.80 -42.69
C PHE A 487 10.68 -18.08 -44.07
N LYS A 488 10.13 -18.68 -45.12
CA LYS A 488 10.13 -18.23 -46.50
C LYS A 488 9.29 -16.95 -46.69
N GLY A 489 8.17 -16.85 -45.97
CA GLY A 489 7.28 -15.69 -45.99
C GLY A 489 7.93 -14.38 -45.53
N ILE A 490 9.02 -14.42 -44.76
CA ILE A 490 9.77 -13.22 -44.35
C ILE A 490 10.47 -12.56 -45.55
N VAL A 491 10.94 -13.37 -46.51
CA VAL A 491 11.64 -12.84 -47.69
C VAL A 491 10.64 -12.45 -48.79
N GLU A 492 9.43 -13.01 -48.73
CA GLU A 492 8.43 -12.89 -49.80
C GLU A 492 7.44 -11.73 -49.59
N PHE A 493 7.26 -11.20 -48.38
CA PHE A 493 6.23 -10.17 -48.13
C PHE A 493 6.55 -8.78 -48.71
N ASP A 494 7.83 -8.43 -48.87
CA ASP A 494 8.27 -7.14 -49.42
C ASP A 494 9.46 -7.33 -50.39
N SER A 495 9.32 -6.83 -51.61
CA SER A 495 10.29 -7.01 -52.68
C SER A 495 10.96 -5.70 -53.07
N ASN A 496 12.29 -5.71 -53.17
CA ASN A 496 13.10 -4.61 -53.69
C ASN A 496 12.81 -4.28 -55.17
N GLN A 497 12.01 -5.10 -55.86
CA GLN A 497 11.56 -4.83 -57.23
C GLN A 497 10.38 -3.83 -57.26
N VAL A 498 9.72 -3.56 -56.13
CA VAL A 498 8.63 -2.58 -56.03
C VAL A 498 9.21 -1.17 -55.99
N PRO A 499 8.84 -0.26 -56.91
CA PRO A 499 9.33 1.12 -56.90
C PRO A 499 8.96 1.85 -55.60
N SER A 500 9.94 2.44 -54.94
CA SER A 500 9.74 3.27 -53.74
C SER A 500 8.93 4.53 -54.09
N LEU A 501 8.03 4.95 -53.20
CA LEU A 501 7.26 6.19 -53.36
C LEU A 501 8.02 7.43 -52.87
N HIS A 502 9.15 7.22 -52.19
CA HIS A 502 10.05 8.25 -51.68
C HIS A 502 11.52 7.86 -51.93
N SER A 503 12.45 8.80 -51.76
CA SER A 503 13.89 8.58 -51.94
C SER A 503 14.50 7.63 -50.91
N GLU A 504 13.90 7.55 -49.72
CA GLU A 504 14.27 6.63 -48.64
C GLU A 504 13.02 5.84 -48.20
N GLU A 505 13.20 4.57 -47.83
CA GLU A 505 12.11 3.73 -47.35
C GLU A 505 12.06 3.70 -45.82
N PRO A 506 10.87 3.80 -45.22
CA PRO A 506 10.73 3.63 -43.78
C PRO A 506 11.08 2.19 -43.37
N PRO A 507 11.65 2.01 -42.18
CA PRO A 507 11.91 0.67 -41.66
C PRO A 507 10.60 -0.07 -41.34
N ASN A 508 10.58 -1.39 -41.58
CA ASN A 508 9.45 -2.26 -41.23
C ASN A 508 9.57 -2.73 -39.77
N THR A 509 8.49 -2.61 -38.99
CA THR A 509 8.33 -3.28 -37.68
C THR A 509 7.79 -4.71 -37.87
N TRP A 510 7.79 -5.57 -36.84
CA TRP A 510 7.17 -6.90 -36.97
C TRP A 510 5.64 -6.83 -37.06
N SER A 511 5.04 -5.92 -36.31
CA SER A 511 3.59 -5.75 -36.21
C SER A 511 2.94 -5.19 -37.49
N LEU A 512 3.60 -4.26 -38.18
CA LEU A 512 3.00 -3.55 -39.33
C LEU A 512 2.75 -4.46 -40.55
N PRO A 513 3.70 -5.28 -41.03
CA PRO A 513 3.46 -6.24 -42.12
C PRO A 513 2.37 -7.26 -41.79
N VAL A 514 2.31 -7.75 -40.54
CA VAL A 514 1.28 -8.69 -40.08
C VAL A 514 -0.11 -8.07 -40.20
N VAL A 515 -0.29 -6.83 -39.73
CA VAL A 515 -1.56 -6.11 -39.82
C VAL A 515 -1.94 -5.84 -41.27
N THR A 516 -0.98 -5.45 -42.12
CA THR A 516 -1.22 -5.17 -43.55
C THR A 516 -1.61 -6.44 -44.31
N LEU A 517 -0.87 -7.55 -44.14
CA LEU A 517 -1.21 -8.84 -44.76
C LEU A 517 -2.58 -9.35 -44.30
N THR A 518 -2.91 -9.17 -43.02
CA THR A 518 -4.23 -9.55 -42.48
C THR A 518 -5.35 -8.69 -43.08
N SER A 519 -5.11 -7.38 -43.27
CA SER A 519 -6.05 -6.48 -43.94
C SER A 519 -6.32 -6.91 -45.38
N ILE A 520 -5.26 -7.33 -46.10
CA ILE A 520 -5.36 -7.88 -47.46
C ILE A 520 -6.15 -9.19 -47.44
N ALA A 521 -5.85 -10.11 -46.53
CA ALA A 521 -6.52 -11.41 -46.42
C ALA A 521 -8.04 -11.24 -46.19
N ILE A 522 -8.45 -10.27 -45.37
CA ILE A 522 -9.86 -9.96 -45.09
C ILE A 522 -10.57 -9.32 -46.29
N SER A 523 -9.82 -8.64 -47.16
CA SER A 523 -10.36 -8.00 -48.38
C SER A 523 -10.57 -8.97 -49.55
N LEU A 524 -10.18 -10.24 -49.42
CA LEU A 524 -10.28 -11.21 -50.51
C LEU A 524 -11.75 -11.66 -50.73
N PRO A 525 -12.20 -11.79 -52.00
CA PRO A 525 -13.57 -12.18 -52.30
C PRO A 525 -13.84 -13.67 -52.01
N ASN A 526 -15.07 -14.00 -51.62
CA ASN A 526 -15.57 -15.37 -51.41
C ASN A 526 -14.88 -16.18 -50.29
N ILE A 527 -14.21 -15.54 -49.33
CA ILE A 527 -13.72 -16.22 -48.12
C ILE A 527 -14.84 -16.38 -47.09
N LYS A 528 -14.96 -17.56 -46.49
CA LYS A 528 -15.97 -17.82 -45.46
C LYS A 528 -15.68 -16.99 -44.21
N SER A 529 -16.70 -16.29 -43.67
CA SER A 529 -16.55 -15.39 -42.51
C SER A 529 -15.83 -16.05 -41.33
N HIS A 530 -16.21 -17.28 -40.97
CA HIS A 530 -15.61 -17.97 -39.83
C HIS A 530 -14.10 -18.26 -39.99
N ILE A 531 -13.61 -18.42 -41.23
CA ILE A 531 -12.17 -18.64 -41.51
C ILE A 531 -11.41 -17.32 -41.34
N ALA A 532 -11.95 -16.21 -41.87
CA ALA A 532 -11.38 -14.88 -41.69
C ALA A 532 -11.41 -14.43 -40.22
N ASP A 533 -12.48 -14.78 -39.47
CA ASP A 533 -12.61 -14.49 -38.04
C ASP A 533 -11.64 -15.32 -37.20
N SER A 534 -11.38 -16.58 -37.61
CA SER A 534 -10.35 -17.41 -36.98
C SER A 534 -8.96 -16.79 -37.15
N LEU A 535 -8.59 -16.40 -38.39
CA LEU A 535 -7.32 -15.73 -38.67
C LEU A 535 -7.16 -14.44 -37.84
N LEU A 536 -8.21 -13.62 -37.74
CA LEU A 536 -8.16 -12.42 -36.89
C LEU A 536 -7.90 -12.73 -35.42
N CYS A 537 -8.54 -13.77 -34.88
CA CYS A 537 -8.32 -14.14 -33.48
C CYS A 537 -6.87 -14.61 -33.26
N SER A 538 -6.32 -15.43 -34.16
CA SER A 538 -4.93 -15.89 -34.09
C SER A 538 -3.94 -14.72 -34.21
N VAL A 539 -4.20 -13.79 -35.12
CA VAL A 539 -3.37 -12.59 -35.31
C VAL A 539 -3.46 -11.65 -34.12
N ASN A 540 -4.63 -11.52 -33.48
CA ASN A 540 -4.78 -10.71 -32.26
C ASN A 540 -3.89 -11.23 -31.12
N GLU A 541 -3.91 -12.55 -30.91
CA GLU A 541 -3.03 -13.22 -29.94
C GLU A 541 -1.55 -13.00 -30.31
N GLY A 542 -1.18 -13.19 -31.59
CA GLY A 542 0.18 -12.97 -32.08
C GLY A 542 0.69 -11.54 -31.96
N LEU A 543 -0.16 -10.55 -32.26
CA LEU A 543 0.19 -9.13 -32.18
C LEU A 543 0.49 -8.66 -30.77
N SER A 544 -0.14 -9.27 -29.75
CA SER A 544 0.17 -8.96 -28.36
C SER A 544 1.65 -9.26 -28.02
N TYR A 545 2.21 -10.33 -28.59
CA TYR A 545 3.62 -10.68 -28.44
C TYR A 545 4.52 -9.88 -29.38
N ALA A 546 4.11 -9.69 -30.65
CA ALA A 546 4.89 -8.90 -31.61
C ALA A 546 5.08 -7.44 -31.13
N SER A 547 4.01 -6.82 -30.62
CA SER A 547 4.07 -5.49 -30.01
C SER A 547 5.02 -5.44 -28.81
N LEU A 548 5.02 -6.49 -27.98
CA LEU A 548 5.92 -6.59 -26.83
C LEU A 548 7.39 -6.71 -27.25
N ILE A 549 7.65 -7.42 -28.34
CA ILE A 549 8.99 -7.61 -28.92
C ILE A 549 9.47 -6.31 -29.56
N ASP A 550 8.63 -5.64 -30.35
CA ASP A 550 8.87 -4.30 -30.91
C ASP A 550 9.19 -3.27 -29.81
N GLN A 551 8.54 -3.36 -28.64
CA GLN A 551 8.84 -2.50 -27.47
C GLN A 551 10.19 -2.81 -26.82
N THR A 552 10.64 -4.07 -26.88
CA THR A 552 11.76 -4.56 -26.07
C THR A 552 13.07 -4.65 -26.85
N LEU A 553 13.07 -4.78 -28.18
CA LEU A 553 14.29 -4.89 -28.98
C LEU A 553 14.88 -3.54 -29.40
N GLU A 554 14.06 -2.50 -29.54
CA GLU A 554 14.48 -1.20 -30.08
C GLU A 554 14.56 -0.14 -28.97
N ASN A 555 15.78 0.26 -28.60
CA ASN A 555 15.99 1.55 -27.94
C ASN A 555 15.89 2.60 -29.04
N ILE A 556 14.88 3.48 -29.00
CA ILE A 556 14.89 4.87 -29.52
C ILE A 556 13.42 5.38 -29.52
N GLU A 557 13.19 6.57 -28.93
CA GLU A 557 11.89 7.27 -28.91
C GLU A 557 11.37 7.62 -30.33
N ASP A 558 12.24 7.58 -31.34
CA ASP A 558 11.98 8.00 -32.73
C ASP A 558 11.11 7.01 -33.55
N TRP A 559 10.84 5.79 -33.06
CA TRP A 559 10.07 4.76 -33.80
C TRP A 559 8.62 4.61 -33.34
N THR A 560 8.16 5.52 -32.49
CA THR A 560 6.80 5.55 -31.93
C THR A 560 5.72 5.60 -33.02
N ASN A 561 5.92 6.40 -34.07
CA ASN A 561 4.98 6.56 -35.18
C ASN A 561 4.70 5.24 -35.93
N PHE A 562 5.71 4.37 -36.09
CA PHE A 562 5.56 3.07 -36.77
C PHE A 562 4.76 2.07 -35.93
N LYS A 563 4.98 2.07 -34.61
CA LYS A 563 4.25 1.24 -33.65
C LYS A 563 2.80 1.67 -33.56
N ASP A 564 2.58 2.98 -33.51
CA ASP A 564 1.25 3.57 -33.53
C ASP A 564 0.53 3.30 -34.85
N ALA A 565 1.24 3.21 -35.99
CA ALA A 565 0.66 2.83 -37.28
C ALA A 565 0.05 1.42 -37.27
N ALA A 566 0.79 0.43 -36.78
CA ALA A 566 0.28 -0.94 -36.68
C ALA A 566 -0.94 -1.02 -35.74
N ASN A 567 -0.86 -0.40 -34.56
CA ASN A 567 -1.96 -0.38 -33.59
C ASN A 567 -3.20 0.37 -34.13
N PHE A 568 -2.99 1.51 -34.79
CA PHE A 568 -4.07 2.32 -35.37
C PHE A 568 -4.83 1.56 -36.45
N VAL A 569 -4.12 0.87 -37.33
CA VAL A 569 -4.74 0.05 -38.37
C VAL A 569 -5.42 -1.17 -37.75
N TRP A 570 -4.76 -1.87 -36.82
CA TRP A 570 -5.29 -3.09 -36.22
C TRP A 570 -6.64 -2.88 -35.54
N VAL A 571 -6.77 -1.85 -34.70
CA VAL A 571 -8.04 -1.52 -34.02
C VAL A 571 -9.18 -1.32 -35.00
N ARG A 572 -8.91 -0.71 -36.17
CA ARG A 572 -9.92 -0.49 -37.21
C ARG A 572 -10.28 -1.75 -37.98
N VAL A 573 -9.29 -2.60 -38.24
CA VAL A 573 -9.47 -3.87 -38.94
C VAL A 573 -10.23 -4.85 -38.06
N GLU A 574 -9.85 -4.99 -36.79
CA GLU A 574 -10.47 -5.90 -35.83
C GLU A 574 -11.94 -5.52 -35.54
N LEU A 575 -12.18 -4.26 -35.17
CA LEU A 575 -13.50 -3.81 -34.71
C LEU A 575 -14.46 -3.44 -35.84
N TYR A 576 -13.95 -2.82 -36.90
CA TYR A 576 -14.79 -2.21 -37.95
C TYR A 576 -14.58 -2.82 -39.33
N ARG A 577 -13.63 -3.74 -39.51
CA ARG A 577 -13.22 -4.28 -40.82
C ARG A 577 -12.86 -3.19 -41.81
N LYS A 578 -12.26 -2.12 -41.30
CA LYS A 578 -11.82 -0.98 -42.10
C LYS A 578 -10.31 -0.87 -42.11
N TRP A 579 -9.76 -0.58 -43.28
CA TRP A 579 -8.38 -0.15 -43.42
C TRP A 579 -8.38 1.35 -43.70
N LEU A 580 -7.82 2.13 -42.77
CA LEU A 580 -7.99 3.59 -42.71
C LEU A 580 -9.50 3.96 -42.71
N ASP A 581 -9.98 4.60 -43.78
CA ASP A 581 -11.38 4.99 -43.94
C ASP A 581 -12.12 4.09 -44.97
N GLU A 582 -11.41 3.13 -45.58
CA GLU A 582 -11.95 2.18 -46.56
C GLU A 582 -12.52 0.93 -45.90
N ASP A 583 -13.70 0.51 -46.33
CA ASP A 583 -14.37 -0.70 -45.86
C ASP A 583 -13.89 -1.93 -46.63
N LEU A 584 -13.18 -2.83 -45.94
CA LEU A 584 -12.59 -4.03 -46.53
C LEU A 584 -13.65 -5.03 -47.01
N GLN A 585 -14.82 -5.10 -46.36
CA GLN A 585 -15.92 -5.96 -46.81
C GLN A 585 -16.53 -5.38 -48.09
N SER A 586 -16.65 -4.06 -48.18
CA SER A 586 -17.12 -3.40 -49.40
C SER A 586 -16.17 -3.65 -50.58
N ILE A 587 -14.86 -3.73 -50.34
CA ILE A 587 -13.83 -4.07 -51.33
C ILE A 587 -13.98 -5.54 -51.73
N ALA A 588 -14.12 -6.45 -50.76
CA ALA A 588 -14.35 -7.87 -51.00
C ALA A 588 -15.60 -8.16 -51.84
N LEU A 589 -16.68 -7.39 -51.64
CA LEU A 589 -17.96 -7.53 -52.37
C LEU A 589 -17.92 -6.93 -53.78
N LYS A 590 -17.11 -5.90 -54.01
CA LYS A 590 -17.03 -5.18 -55.30
C LYS A 590 -16.06 -5.83 -56.29
N GLY A 591 -15.03 -6.52 -55.81
CA GLY A 591 -14.06 -7.20 -56.66
C GLY A 591 -14.56 -8.55 -57.14
N ASN A 592 -14.34 -8.87 -58.42
CA ASN A 592 -14.63 -10.20 -58.96
C ASN A 592 -13.44 -11.16 -58.75
N THR A 593 -12.22 -10.64 -58.59
CA THR A 593 -10.99 -11.44 -58.42
C THR A 593 -10.05 -10.85 -57.34
N CYS A 594 -9.23 -11.70 -56.71
CA CYS A 594 -8.20 -11.25 -55.75
C CYS A 594 -7.25 -10.19 -56.33
N ARG A 595 -6.89 -10.32 -57.61
CA ARG A 595 -5.99 -9.40 -58.30
C ARG A 595 -6.56 -7.98 -58.40
N GLU A 596 -7.86 -7.86 -58.70
CA GLU A 596 -8.56 -6.56 -58.74
C GLU A 596 -8.55 -5.89 -57.37
N ASN A 597 -8.78 -6.65 -56.29
CA ASN A 597 -8.76 -6.11 -54.92
C ASN A 597 -7.36 -5.68 -54.49
N LEU A 598 -6.33 -6.47 -54.81
CA LEU A 598 -4.93 -6.08 -54.58
C LEU A 598 -4.54 -4.82 -55.35
N GLN A 599 -4.92 -4.71 -56.63
CA GLN A 599 -4.68 -3.51 -57.45
C GLN A 599 -5.39 -2.29 -56.87
N ARG A 600 -6.63 -2.46 -56.40
CA ARG A 600 -7.40 -1.40 -55.78
C ARG A 600 -6.78 -0.91 -54.48
N LEU A 601 -6.38 -1.82 -53.59
CA LEU A 601 -5.68 -1.48 -52.34
C LEU A 601 -4.34 -0.80 -52.62
N ALA A 602 -3.55 -1.33 -53.56
CA ALA A 602 -2.28 -0.72 -53.97
C ALA A 602 -2.47 0.69 -54.54
N TYR A 603 -3.51 0.91 -55.34
CA TYR A 603 -3.82 2.22 -55.91
C TYR A 603 -4.25 3.23 -54.85
N ILE A 604 -5.20 2.88 -53.97
CA ILE A 604 -5.67 3.76 -52.88
C ILE A 604 -4.49 4.13 -51.96
N ALA A 605 -3.68 3.14 -51.59
CA ALA A 605 -2.50 3.33 -50.76
C ALA A 605 -1.47 4.26 -51.42
N LYS A 606 -1.20 4.06 -52.72
CA LYS A 606 -0.30 4.91 -53.49
C LYS A 606 -0.80 6.35 -53.55
N ASP A 607 -2.07 6.53 -53.91
CA ASP A 607 -2.72 7.83 -54.05
C ASP A 607 -2.59 8.63 -52.75
N TYR A 608 -2.91 7.99 -51.62
CA TYR A 608 -2.80 8.58 -50.28
C TYR A 608 -1.38 9.07 -49.94
N VAL A 609 -0.36 8.24 -50.20
CA VAL A 609 1.05 8.62 -49.95
C VAL A 609 1.48 9.73 -50.90
N THR A 610 1.11 9.67 -52.18
CA THR A 610 1.48 10.70 -53.15
C THR A 610 0.81 12.05 -52.87
N GLU A 611 -0.46 12.06 -52.47
CA GLU A 611 -1.17 13.27 -52.06
C GLU A 611 -0.50 13.92 -50.85
N PHE A 612 -0.12 13.12 -49.86
CA PHE A 612 0.64 13.60 -48.71
C PHE A 612 1.99 14.20 -49.13
N LEU A 613 2.78 13.50 -49.95
CA LEU A 613 4.09 13.98 -50.39
C LEU A 613 4.03 15.26 -51.23
N ILE A 614 2.94 15.49 -51.98
CA ILE A 614 2.73 16.75 -52.74
C ILE A 614 2.43 17.93 -51.80
N ASN A 615 1.75 17.68 -50.68
CA ASN A 615 1.29 18.71 -49.75
C ASN A 615 2.34 19.11 -48.68
N VAL A 616 3.39 18.31 -48.50
CA VAL A 616 4.45 18.56 -47.51
C VAL A 616 5.54 19.45 -48.13
N ASN A 617 5.78 20.62 -47.53
CA ASN A 617 6.94 21.46 -47.87
C ASN A 617 8.24 20.80 -47.37
N ARG A 618 9.41 21.13 -47.95
CA ARG A 618 10.75 20.63 -47.53
C ARG A 618 11.10 21.00 -46.07
N GLY A 619 10.48 20.31 -45.11
CA GLY A 619 10.70 20.37 -43.66
C GLY A 619 10.93 18.97 -43.08
N PRO A 620 10.97 18.84 -41.74
CA PRO A 620 11.27 17.56 -41.07
C PRO A 620 10.23 16.45 -41.32
N GLU A 621 9.02 16.81 -41.76
CA GLU A 621 7.94 15.89 -42.17
C GLU A 621 8.23 15.17 -43.50
N HIS A 622 9.26 15.62 -44.23
CA HIS A 622 9.68 15.01 -45.49
C HIS A 622 10.52 13.73 -45.26
N GLU A 623 11.05 13.54 -44.04
CA GLU A 623 11.85 12.39 -43.62
C GLU A 623 10.93 11.22 -43.20
N PRO A 624 11.12 9.98 -43.74
CA PRO A 624 10.25 8.84 -43.46
C PRO A 624 10.03 8.49 -41.99
N LEU A 625 11.02 8.78 -41.13
CA LEU A 625 10.94 8.56 -39.68
C LEU A 625 9.86 9.41 -39.00
N ASN A 626 9.56 10.59 -39.55
CA ASN A 626 8.57 11.54 -39.01
C ASN A 626 7.23 11.46 -39.73
N TRP A 627 7.02 10.48 -40.61
CA TRP A 627 5.76 10.35 -41.33
C TRP A 627 4.59 10.12 -40.37
N PRO A 628 3.42 10.72 -40.66
CA PRO A 628 2.22 10.43 -39.90
C PRO A 628 1.86 8.95 -39.97
N VAL A 629 1.33 8.43 -38.85
CA VAL A 629 0.81 7.07 -38.66
C VAL A 629 0.03 6.52 -39.87
N LYS A 630 -0.86 7.32 -40.47
CA LYS A 630 -1.68 6.92 -41.63
C LYS A 630 -0.85 6.74 -42.92
N VAL A 631 0.17 7.57 -43.11
CA VAL A 631 1.06 7.56 -44.29
C VAL A 631 1.97 6.35 -44.22
N ILE A 632 2.51 6.03 -43.04
CA ILE A 632 3.30 4.81 -42.80
C ILE A 632 2.47 3.56 -43.14
N ALA A 633 1.23 3.49 -42.64
CA ALA A 633 0.31 2.40 -42.95
C ALA A 633 -0.02 2.29 -44.46
N ALA A 634 -0.24 3.42 -45.12
CA ALA A 634 -0.46 3.47 -46.56
C ALA A 634 0.76 2.98 -47.36
N ASN A 635 1.96 3.41 -46.99
CA ASN A 635 3.19 2.97 -47.67
C ASN A 635 3.40 1.44 -47.53
N SER A 636 3.15 0.88 -46.34
CA SER A 636 3.21 -0.57 -46.11
C SER A 636 2.19 -1.32 -46.98
N MET A 637 0.94 -0.85 -47.04
CA MET A 637 -0.12 -1.44 -47.89
C MET A 637 0.26 -1.42 -49.37
N TYR A 638 0.82 -0.32 -49.86
CA TYR A 638 1.28 -0.20 -51.25
C TYR A 638 2.39 -1.22 -51.56
N ARG A 639 3.43 -1.27 -50.74
CA ARG A 639 4.61 -2.14 -50.93
C ARG A 639 4.23 -3.62 -50.94
N ILE A 640 3.47 -4.05 -49.95
CA ILE A 640 3.06 -5.46 -49.81
C ILE A 640 2.10 -5.84 -50.93
N SER A 641 1.09 -5.01 -51.24
CA SER A 641 0.14 -5.30 -52.32
C SER A 641 0.82 -5.40 -53.69
N GLN A 642 1.79 -4.52 -53.99
CA GLN A 642 2.57 -4.60 -55.23
C GLN A 642 3.48 -5.82 -55.28
N THR A 643 4.11 -6.18 -54.15
CA THR A 643 4.95 -7.38 -54.07
C THR A 643 4.12 -8.64 -54.37
N LEU A 644 2.92 -8.75 -53.79
CA LEU A 644 1.99 -9.83 -54.08
C LEU A 644 1.55 -9.82 -55.55
N LEU A 645 1.29 -8.65 -56.15
CA LEU A 645 0.94 -8.56 -57.58
C LEU A 645 2.10 -9.01 -58.50
N LEU A 646 3.35 -8.78 -58.11
CA LEU A 646 4.53 -9.20 -58.87
C LEU A 646 4.74 -10.72 -58.79
N GLN A 647 4.46 -11.34 -57.65
CA GLN A 647 4.58 -12.79 -57.46
C GLN A 647 3.48 -13.58 -58.19
N HIS A 648 2.31 -12.98 -58.39
CA HIS A 648 1.11 -13.64 -58.93
C HIS A 648 0.79 -13.23 -60.38
N GLN A 649 1.74 -13.37 -61.30
CA GLN A 649 1.54 -13.01 -62.71
C GLN A 649 0.53 -13.92 -63.45
N ASP A 650 0.35 -15.17 -63.01
CA ASP A 650 -0.55 -16.15 -63.64
C ASP A 650 -1.98 -16.11 -63.07
N ASN A 651 -2.96 -15.81 -63.94
CA ASN A 651 -4.39 -15.63 -63.61
C ASN A 651 -5.14 -16.90 -63.13
N ARG A 652 -4.45 -17.99 -62.76
CA ARG A 652 -5.06 -19.30 -62.47
C ARG A 652 -5.28 -19.62 -61.00
N GLN A 653 -4.78 -18.81 -60.08
CA GLN A 653 -4.83 -19.09 -58.65
C GLN A 653 -6.20 -18.72 -58.05
N SER A 654 -6.73 -19.59 -57.21
CA SER A 654 -8.01 -19.38 -56.53
C SER A 654 -7.90 -18.41 -55.35
N ASN A 655 -9.02 -17.81 -54.95
CA ASN A 655 -9.06 -16.89 -53.81
C ASN A 655 -8.68 -17.58 -52.49
N GLU A 656 -9.08 -18.86 -52.33
CA GLU A 656 -8.76 -19.68 -51.16
C GLU A 656 -7.26 -20.00 -51.08
N GLU A 657 -6.60 -20.28 -52.23
CA GLU A 657 -5.15 -20.51 -52.28
C GLU A 657 -4.35 -19.27 -51.89
N LEU A 658 -4.75 -18.07 -52.36
CA LEU A 658 -4.09 -16.83 -51.97
C LEU A 658 -4.30 -16.52 -50.47
N PHE A 659 -5.50 -16.79 -49.94
CA PHE A 659 -5.79 -16.62 -48.52
C PHE A 659 -4.93 -17.54 -47.64
N GLU A 660 -4.75 -18.80 -48.03
CA GLU A 660 -3.87 -19.72 -47.31
C GLU A 660 -2.40 -19.29 -47.41
N GLN A 661 -1.93 -18.82 -48.57
CA GLN A 661 -0.59 -18.26 -48.69
C GLN A 661 -0.36 -17.03 -47.79
N LEU A 662 -1.33 -16.12 -47.71
CA LEU A 662 -1.28 -14.98 -46.79
C LEU A 662 -1.24 -15.45 -45.33
N SER A 663 -2.03 -16.47 -44.99
CA SER A 663 -2.03 -17.07 -43.65
C SER A 663 -0.67 -17.67 -43.30
N VAL A 664 0.00 -18.34 -44.26
CA VAL A 664 1.36 -18.88 -44.12
C VAL A 664 2.39 -17.76 -43.98
N MET A 665 2.32 -16.70 -44.78
CA MET A 665 3.21 -15.53 -44.65
C MET A 665 3.08 -14.85 -43.28
N ILE A 666 1.85 -14.69 -42.79
CA ILE A 666 1.60 -14.14 -41.45
C ILE A 666 2.19 -15.06 -40.38
N ALA A 667 1.98 -16.38 -40.50
CA ALA A 667 2.55 -17.36 -39.59
C ALA A 667 4.09 -17.33 -39.59
N ASP A 668 4.73 -17.23 -40.76
CA ASP A 668 6.19 -17.15 -40.90
C ASP A 668 6.77 -15.89 -40.25
N ILE A 669 6.14 -14.72 -40.46
CA ILE A 669 6.56 -13.46 -39.84
C ILE A 669 6.39 -13.52 -38.31
N LEU A 670 5.27 -14.07 -37.84
CA LEU A 670 5.03 -14.26 -36.41
C LEU A 670 6.02 -15.27 -35.79
N CYS A 671 6.26 -16.42 -36.42
CA CYS A 671 7.28 -17.39 -36.00
C CYS A 671 8.64 -16.73 -35.86
N ALA A 672 9.04 -15.93 -36.85
CA ALA A 672 10.32 -15.21 -36.86
C ALA A 672 10.39 -14.17 -35.74
N CYS A 673 9.34 -13.38 -35.58
CA CYS A 673 9.23 -12.41 -34.49
C CYS A 673 9.41 -13.11 -33.13
N LEU A 674 8.69 -14.22 -32.93
CA LEU A 674 8.67 -15.01 -31.70
C LEU A 674 10.02 -15.69 -31.38
N THR A 675 10.92 -15.88 -32.35
CA THR A 675 12.30 -16.33 -32.05
C THR A 675 13.06 -15.38 -31.13
N ASN A 676 12.65 -14.11 -31.04
CA ASN A 676 13.22 -13.11 -30.14
C ASN A 676 12.68 -13.18 -28.70
N LEU A 677 11.64 -14.00 -28.42
CA LEU A 677 11.04 -14.14 -27.09
C LEU A 677 12.05 -14.46 -25.98
N PRO A 678 13.02 -15.38 -26.14
CA PRO A 678 14.03 -15.63 -25.10
C PRO A 678 14.82 -14.37 -24.73
N GLY A 679 15.17 -13.54 -25.72
CA GLY A 679 15.85 -12.26 -25.51
C GLY A 679 14.96 -11.26 -24.76
N VAL A 680 13.68 -11.17 -25.12
CA VAL A 680 12.69 -10.32 -24.43
C VAL A 680 12.46 -10.75 -22.99
N ILE A 681 12.30 -12.05 -22.74
CA ILE A 681 12.13 -12.62 -21.39
C ILE A 681 13.37 -12.29 -20.54
N THR A 682 14.56 -12.51 -21.08
CA THR A 682 15.83 -12.19 -20.39
C THR A 682 15.96 -10.70 -20.10
N ARG A 683 15.62 -9.83 -21.06
CA ARG A 683 15.65 -8.37 -20.87
C ARG A 683 14.61 -7.91 -19.84
N LYS A 684 13.44 -8.53 -19.76
CA LYS A 684 12.44 -8.26 -18.71
C LYS A 684 12.83 -8.80 -17.33
N CYS A 685 13.61 -9.87 -17.26
CA CYS A 685 14.21 -10.31 -15.99
C CYS A 685 15.16 -9.25 -15.42
N PHE A 686 15.80 -8.45 -16.28
CA PHE A 686 16.68 -7.37 -15.88
C PHE A 686 15.93 -6.03 -15.77
N CYS A 687 15.76 -5.53 -14.55
CA CYS A 687 15.23 -4.19 -14.31
C CYS A 687 16.18 -3.37 -13.43
N ASN A 688 16.55 -2.16 -13.90
CA ASN A 688 17.40 -1.24 -13.14
C ASN A 688 16.66 -0.63 -11.95
N ALA A 689 15.35 -0.38 -12.08
CA ALA A 689 14.57 0.21 -11.01
C ALA A 689 14.25 -0.85 -9.94
N ILE A 690 14.90 -0.75 -8.77
CA ILE A 690 14.75 -1.71 -7.66
C ILE A 690 13.29 -1.96 -7.26
N GLU A 691 12.43 -0.94 -7.38
CA GLU A 691 11.00 -1.01 -7.06
C GLU A 691 10.16 -1.76 -8.09
N LYS A 692 10.63 -1.83 -9.35
CA LYS A 692 9.93 -2.50 -10.46
C LYS A 692 10.49 -3.90 -10.74
N ARG A 693 11.59 -4.31 -10.08
CA ARG A 693 12.25 -5.61 -10.30
C ARG A 693 11.32 -6.80 -10.11
N GLU A 694 10.65 -6.90 -8.97
CA GLU A 694 9.76 -8.03 -8.66
C GLU A 694 8.62 -8.13 -9.68
N GLU A 695 8.04 -6.99 -10.08
CA GLU A 695 6.98 -6.94 -11.10
C GLU A 695 7.51 -7.33 -12.48
N SER A 696 8.66 -6.81 -12.88
CA SER A 696 9.30 -7.11 -14.17
C SER A 696 9.65 -8.59 -14.32
N VAL A 697 10.25 -9.20 -13.29
CA VAL A 697 10.57 -10.64 -13.31
C VAL A 697 9.30 -11.49 -13.27
N ARG A 698 8.26 -11.06 -12.54
CA ARG A 698 6.96 -11.74 -12.56
C ARG A 698 6.33 -11.73 -13.94
N LEU A 699 6.43 -10.61 -14.68
CA LEU A 699 5.99 -10.52 -16.06
C LEU A 699 6.81 -11.44 -16.96
N ALA A 700 8.13 -11.53 -16.76
CA ALA A 700 8.98 -12.46 -17.49
C ALA A 700 8.60 -13.94 -17.22
N ALA A 701 8.36 -14.30 -15.97
CA ALA A 701 7.91 -15.64 -15.59
C ALA A 701 6.53 -15.99 -16.18
N ARG A 702 5.62 -15.01 -16.24
CA ARG A 702 4.31 -15.18 -16.90
C ARG A 702 4.48 -15.39 -18.41
N LEU A 703 5.27 -14.53 -19.07
CA LEU A 703 5.54 -14.61 -20.50
C LEU A 703 6.20 -15.95 -20.87
N LEU A 704 7.13 -16.44 -20.05
CA LEU A 704 7.75 -17.75 -20.21
C LEU A 704 6.73 -18.89 -20.16
N GLY A 705 5.79 -18.84 -19.22
CA GLY A 705 4.75 -19.88 -19.10
C GLY A 705 3.75 -19.85 -20.25
N GLU A 706 3.28 -18.65 -20.64
CA GLU A 706 2.34 -18.45 -21.77
C GLU A 706 2.96 -18.88 -23.11
N THR A 707 4.27 -18.67 -23.30
CA THR A 707 4.96 -18.98 -24.56
C THR A 707 5.75 -20.29 -24.53
N GLU A 708 5.66 -21.09 -23.46
CA GLU A 708 6.45 -22.34 -23.32
C GLU A 708 6.23 -23.31 -24.49
N ALA A 709 4.98 -23.50 -24.92
CA ALA A 709 4.66 -24.36 -26.05
C ALA A 709 5.22 -23.80 -27.36
N ILE A 710 5.07 -22.50 -27.61
CA ILE A 710 5.63 -21.81 -28.78
C ILE A 710 7.15 -21.97 -28.82
N LEU A 711 7.83 -21.75 -27.68
CA LEU A 711 9.28 -21.88 -27.58
C LEU A 711 9.74 -23.32 -27.86
N ASN A 712 9.00 -24.32 -27.39
CA ASN A 712 9.29 -25.72 -27.69
C ASN A 712 9.09 -26.05 -29.17
N THR A 713 8.02 -25.55 -29.81
CA THR A 713 7.77 -25.74 -31.26
C THR A 713 8.86 -25.08 -32.10
N LEU A 714 9.25 -23.85 -31.77
CA LEU A 714 10.36 -23.15 -32.41
C LEU A 714 11.70 -23.87 -32.17
N GLN A 715 11.89 -24.47 -31.00
CA GLN A 715 13.06 -25.27 -30.69
C GLN A 715 13.06 -26.61 -31.45
N GLN A 716 11.92 -27.25 -31.70
CA GLN A 716 11.86 -28.48 -32.51
C GLN A 716 12.22 -28.26 -33.98
N GLN A 717 12.11 -27.02 -34.47
CA GLN A 717 12.62 -26.62 -35.78
C GLN A 717 14.15 -26.40 -35.79
N GLU A 718 14.82 -26.40 -34.63
CA GLU A 718 16.28 -26.46 -34.46
C GLU A 718 16.71 -27.82 -33.87
N LEU A 719 17.41 -28.66 -34.64
CA LEU A 719 17.85 -30.01 -34.25
C LEU A 719 18.56 -30.05 -32.87
N PRO A 720 18.12 -30.88 -31.90
CA PRO A 720 18.87 -31.15 -30.68
C PRO A 720 19.71 -32.44 -30.77
N PRO A 721 20.92 -32.49 -30.15
CA PRO A 721 21.71 -33.71 -30.00
C PRO A 721 21.32 -34.53 -28.75
N LEU A 722 21.70 -35.82 -28.84
CA LEU A 722 21.27 -36.99 -28.07
C LEU A 722 21.54 -36.98 -26.55
N ASP A 723 20.58 -37.54 -25.81
CA ASP A 723 20.65 -37.83 -24.37
C ASP A 723 21.04 -39.29 -24.08
N PRO A 724 21.97 -39.59 -23.15
CA PRO A 724 22.29 -40.96 -22.72
C PRO A 724 21.66 -41.34 -21.35
N ASN A 725 20.66 -42.24 -21.40
CA ASN A 725 20.26 -43.32 -20.45
C ASN A 725 20.55 -43.15 -18.93
N GLN A 726 19.54 -42.95 -18.06
CA GLN A 726 18.64 -43.92 -17.36
C GLN A 726 19.27 -44.92 -16.34
N ILE A 727 18.44 -45.27 -15.32
CA ILE A 727 18.37 -46.50 -14.49
C ILE A 727 18.97 -46.37 -13.05
N SER A 728 18.38 -46.77 -11.91
CA SER A 728 17.02 -47.18 -11.46
C SER A 728 16.99 -47.52 -9.94
N THR A 729 15.79 -47.46 -9.34
CA THR A 729 15.14 -48.36 -8.31
C THR A 729 15.60 -48.47 -6.83
N GLU A 730 14.68 -48.09 -5.91
CA GLU A 730 13.91 -48.87 -4.86
C GLU A 730 14.52 -50.17 -4.21
N PRO A 731 14.01 -50.78 -3.08
CA PRO A 731 12.73 -50.60 -2.33
C PRO A 731 12.71 -50.84 -0.77
N LYS A 732 11.54 -50.57 -0.14
CA LYS A 732 10.77 -51.32 0.92
C LYS A 732 11.43 -51.75 2.27
N LEU A 733 10.71 -51.60 3.42
CA LEU A 733 9.79 -52.63 4.00
C LEU A 733 9.31 -52.31 5.46
N SER A 734 8.01 -52.54 5.68
CA SER A 734 7.32 -53.09 6.89
C SER A 734 7.21 -52.28 8.20
N ARG A 735 6.01 -51.93 8.70
CA ARG A 735 4.86 -52.70 9.26
C ARG A 735 5.01 -52.95 10.77
N ARG A 736 4.06 -52.46 11.58
CA ARG A 736 3.09 -53.26 12.38
C ARG A 736 2.77 -52.72 13.80
N ASN A 737 1.56 -52.18 13.91
CA ASN A 737 0.45 -52.45 14.85
C ASN A 737 0.54 -52.34 16.39
N ARG A 738 -0.67 -52.01 16.90
CA ARG A 738 -1.35 -52.32 18.18
C ARG A 738 -1.10 -51.32 19.30
N GLU A 739 -2.01 -50.38 19.53
CA GLU A 739 -3.36 -50.49 20.14
C GLU A 739 -3.36 -50.85 21.64
N LYS A 740 -4.31 -50.20 22.35
CA LYS A 740 -5.00 -50.59 23.60
C LYS A 740 -4.37 -50.03 24.89
N VAL A 741 -5.11 -49.57 25.91
CA VAL A 741 -6.56 -49.47 26.18
C VAL A 741 -6.78 -48.47 27.33
N ARG A 742 -8.02 -47.98 27.42
CA ARG A 742 -8.61 -47.05 28.40
C ARG A 742 -8.62 -47.57 29.86
N ALA A 743 -9.02 -46.63 30.71
CA ALA A 743 -9.87 -46.77 31.90
C ALA A 743 -9.08 -46.88 33.22
N LEU A 744 -9.51 -46.35 34.37
CA LEU A 744 -10.86 -46.00 34.81
C LEU A 744 -10.77 -45.19 36.13
N GLU A 745 -11.73 -44.27 36.34
CA GLU A 745 -12.41 -43.88 37.61
C GLU A 745 -11.64 -43.32 38.82
N MET A 746 -11.97 -42.09 39.22
CA MET A 746 -12.92 -41.69 40.30
C MET A 746 -12.39 -41.91 41.72
N ALA A 747 -12.19 -40.80 42.41
CA ALA A 747 -12.79 -40.48 43.71
C ALA A 747 -12.36 -39.04 44.09
N THR A 748 -13.01 -38.22 44.91
CA THR A 748 -14.37 -38.02 45.43
C THR A 748 -14.24 -36.75 46.29
N MET A 749 -15.20 -35.82 46.17
CA MET A 749 -15.66 -34.76 47.09
C MET A 749 -14.71 -33.99 48.04
N LEU A 750 -14.90 -32.67 48.08
CA LEU A 750 -15.07 -31.76 49.25
C LEU A 750 -14.89 -30.33 48.70
N TYR A 751 -15.69 -29.28 48.96
CA TYR A 751 -16.60 -28.95 50.05
C TYR A 751 -17.32 -27.63 49.64
N GLU A 752 -18.65 -27.58 49.75
CA GLU A 752 -19.42 -26.32 49.78
C GLU A 752 -19.19 -25.64 51.13
N HIS A 753 -18.96 -24.32 51.16
CA HIS A 753 -19.48 -23.50 52.26
C HIS A 753 -19.55 -22.00 51.97
N TYR A 754 -20.67 -21.44 52.39
CA TYR A 754 -21.01 -20.02 52.61
C TYR A 754 -21.35 -19.09 51.44
N ARG A 755 -22.63 -19.22 51.07
CA ARG A 755 -23.58 -18.14 50.79
C ARG A 755 -23.94 -17.37 52.08
N ASP A 756 -24.42 -16.14 51.91
CA ASP A 756 -25.28 -15.35 52.82
C ASP A 756 -24.64 -14.12 53.50
N CYS A 757 -24.64 -13.00 52.78
CA CYS A 757 -24.85 -11.66 53.35
C CYS A 757 -25.27 -10.66 52.25
N PHE A 758 -26.53 -10.70 51.82
CA PHE A 758 -27.08 -9.69 50.92
C PHE A 758 -28.60 -9.63 51.06
N HIS A 759 -29.10 -8.72 51.90
CA HIS A 759 -30.40 -8.04 51.78
C HIS A 759 -30.72 -7.30 53.09
N SER A 760 -30.53 -5.98 53.12
CA SER A 760 -31.30 -5.02 53.92
C SER A 760 -30.73 -3.60 53.71
N VAL A 761 -31.60 -2.60 53.63
CA VAL A 761 -31.35 -1.15 53.46
C VAL A 761 -31.25 -0.64 52.02
N SER A 762 -32.40 -0.57 51.33
CA SER A 762 -32.64 0.35 50.21
C SER A 762 -34.13 0.43 49.91
N ALA A 763 -34.82 1.45 50.42
CA ALA A 763 -36.02 2.04 49.80
C ALA A 763 -36.49 3.24 50.63
N ASN A 764 -36.21 4.47 50.15
CA ASN A 764 -37.13 5.64 50.16
C ASN A 764 -36.46 7.04 50.12
N CYS A 765 -35.13 7.18 50.05
CA CYS A 765 -34.47 8.50 49.85
C CYS A 765 -33.35 8.53 48.78
N THR A 766 -33.26 7.50 47.93
CA THR A 766 -32.12 7.32 47.02
C THR A 766 -32.19 8.03 45.65
N PRO A 767 -33.34 8.34 45.03
CA PRO A 767 -33.31 8.97 43.70
C PRO A 767 -32.82 10.42 43.72
N PHE A 768 -33.29 11.22 44.70
CA PHE A 768 -33.11 12.67 44.73
C PHE A 768 -31.73 13.11 45.27
N VAL A 769 -31.18 12.37 46.23
CA VAL A 769 -29.84 12.63 46.78
C VAL A 769 -28.76 12.20 45.78
N ASN A 770 -28.98 11.11 45.02
CA ASN A 770 -28.07 10.70 43.96
C ASN A 770 -28.02 11.73 42.81
N GLU A 771 -29.15 12.31 42.40
CA GLU A 771 -29.17 13.32 41.32
C GLU A 771 -28.45 14.63 41.66
N CYS A 772 -28.50 15.09 42.91
CA CYS A 772 -27.73 16.26 43.36
C CYS A 772 -26.25 15.95 43.60
N PHE A 773 -25.92 14.74 44.06
CA PHE A 773 -24.53 14.29 44.22
C PHE A 773 -23.84 14.10 42.85
N ASP A 774 -24.57 13.60 41.85
CA ASP A 774 -24.12 13.52 40.46
C ASP A 774 -23.89 14.92 39.85
N CYS A 775 -24.78 15.90 40.09
CA CYS A 775 -24.59 17.30 39.65
C CYS A 775 -23.31 17.94 40.24
N SER A 776 -23.04 17.76 41.54
CA SER A 776 -21.85 18.34 42.20
C SER A 776 -20.55 17.62 41.79
N TYR A 777 -20.64 16.32 41.49
CA TYR A 777 -19.56 15.53 40.88
C TYR A 777 -19.27 15.96 39.43
N GLU A 778 -20.29 16.26 38.62
CA GLU A 778 -20.18 16.77 37.25
C GLU A 778 -19.57 18.18 37.18
N GLU A 779 -19.93 19.10 38.08
CA GLU A 779 -19.36 20.46 38.14
C GLU A 779 -17.84 20.45 38.47
N ASN A 780 -17.44 19.56 39.38
CA ASN A 780 -16.03 19.38 39.76
C ASN A 780 -15.21 18.73 38.63
N ASN A 781 -15.82 17.82 37.88
CA ASN A 781 -15.26 17.26 36.65
C ASN A 781 -15.04 18.36 35.60
N GLN A 782 -16.03 19.22 35.35
CA GLN A 782 -15.95 20.27 34.32
C GLN A 782 -14.79 21.27 34.54
N LYS A 783 -14.52 21.65 35.80
CA LYS A 783 -13.34 22.48 36.17
C LYS A 783 -12.01 21.74 35.95
N THR A 784 -12.00 20.42 36.14
CA THR A 784 -10.82 19.55 35.97
C THR A 784 -10.49 19.30 34.49
N TYR A 785 -11.50 19.18 33.63
CA TYR A 785 -11.36 19.00 32.18
C TYR A 785 -11.12 20.32 31.40
N GLY A 786 -11.36 21.49 31.99
CA GLY A 786 -11.11 22.80 31.38
C GLY A 786 -9.64 23.25 31.35
N ALA A 787 -8.82 22.86 32.33
CA ALA A 787 -7.40 23.26 32.41
C ALA A 787 -6.50 22.72 31.24
N PRO A 788 -6.70 21.50 30.72
CA PRO A 788 -6.05 21.00 29.50
C PRO A 788 -6.24 21.86 28.25
N MET A 789 -7.41 22.49 28.07
CA MET A 789 -7.78 23.23 26.86
C MET A 789 -6.80 24.37 26.54
N VAL A 790 -6.24 25.01 27.56
CA VAL A 790 -5.27 26.12 27.40
C VAL A 790 -3.97 25.64 26.73
N TRP A 791 -3.45 24.49 27.14
CA TRP A 791 -2.22 23.91 26.58
C TRP A 791 -2.40 23.44 25.14
N ILE A 792 -3.58 22.92 24.80
CA ILE A 792 -3.96 22.58 23.41
C ILE A 792 -4.02 23.85 22.55
N GLY A 793 -4.61 24.93 23.06
CA GLY A 793 -4.66 26.22 22.37
C GLY A 793 -3.26 26.74 22.02
N ILE A 794 -2.30 26.61 22.93
CA ILE A 794 -0.88 26.95 22.69
C ILE A 794 -0.27 26.05 21.60
N TYR A 795 -0.55 24.74 21.64
CA TYR A 795 -0.04 23.79 20.66
C TYR A 795 -0.60 24.04 19.25
N VAL A 796 -1.92 24.25 19.13
CA VAL A 796 -2.58 24.58 17.86
C VAL A 796 -2.09 25.92 17.32
N ALA A 797 -1.90 26.92 18.18
CA ALA A 797 -1.32 28.21 17.78
C ALA A 797 0.12 28.06 17.27
N ALA A 798 0.95 27.24 17.93
CA ALA A 798 2.32 26.96 17.48
C ALA A 798 2.35 26.27 16.10
N VAL A 799 1.50 25.27 15.87
CA VAL A 799 1.38 24.58 14.57
C VAL A 799 0.88 25.53 13.48
N SER A 800 -0.12 26.36 13.79
CA SER A 800 -0.67 27.36 12.86
C SER A 800 0.36 28.44 12.50
N LEU A 801 1.21 28.83 13.47
CA LEU A 801 2.33 29.74 13.24
C LEU A 801 3.38 29.11 12.31
N VAL A 802 3.72 27.84 12.51
CA VAL A 802 4.66 27.11 11.63
C VAL A 802 4.13 27.06 10.19
N CYS A 803 2.84 26.75 10.00
CA CYS A 803 2.21 26.75 8.67
C CYS A 803 2.25 28.16 8.04
N SER A 804 1.97 29.20 8.82
CA SER A 804 2.00 30.60 8.36
C SER A 804 3.40 31.06 7.95
N LEU A 805 4.43 30.68 8.72
CA LEU A 805 5.82 30.98 8.40
C LEU A 805 6.30 30.23 7.15
N ALA A 806 5.86 28.99 6.95
CA ALA A 806 6.18 28.21 5.75
C ALA A 806 5.56 28.84 4.49
N MET A 807 4.27 29.24 4.56
CA MET A 807 3.60 29.97 3.48
C MET A 807 4.26 31.33 3.20
N ALA A 808 4.65 32.07 4.24
CA ALA A 808 5.36 33.34 4.09
C ALA A 808 6.75 33.17 3.46
N ALA A 809 7.44 32.06 3.75
CA ALA A 809 8.73 31.74 3.13
C ALA A 809 8.59 31.41 1.63
N ASP A 810 7.55 30.66 1.24
CA ASP A 810 7.22 30.40 -0.16
C ASP A 810 6.85 31.69 -0.91
N ALA A 811 6.03 32.56 -0.29
CA ALA A 811 5.69 33.87 -0.83
C ALA A 811 6.95 34.75 -1.02
N TYR A 812 7.80 34.85 0.01
CA TYR A 812 9.05 35.60 -0.05
C TYR A 812 10.00 35.07 -1.13
N GLN A 813 10.09 33.75 -1.31
CA GLN A 813 10.89 33.14 -2.36
C GLN A 813 10.33 33.46 -3.76
N GLY A 814 9.01 33.40 -3.95
CA GLY A 814 8.36 33.78 -5.21
C GLY A 814 8.62 35.24 -5.58
N PHE A 815 8.41 36.16 -4.63
CA PHE A 815 8.73 37.60 -4.83
C PHE A 815 10.21 37.81 -5.18
N ARG A 816 11.11 37.09 -4.52
CA ARG A 816 12.55 37.19 -4.76
C ARG A 816 12.98 36.64 -6.12
N GLN A 817 12.27 35.65 -6.66
CA GLN A 817 12.55 35.05 -7.97
C GLN A 817 11.88 35.80 -9.14
N ARG A 818 11.13 36.88 -8.88
CA ARG A 818 10.35 37.63 -9.90
C ARG A 818 9.45 36.75 -10.76
N LYS A 819 8.98 35.62 -10.21
CA LYS A 819 7.99 34.76 -10.86
C LYS A 819 6.61 35.16 -10.38
N LEU A 820 5.65 35.33 -11.30
CA LEU A 820 4.24 35.60 -10.99
C LEU A 820 3.56 34.37 -10.36
N TRP A 821 4.16 33.18 -10.49
CA TRP A 821 3.76 31.97 -9.79
C TRP A 821 4.64 31.75 -8.54
N PHE A 822 4.03 31.46 -7.39
CA PHE A 822 4.75 31.13 -6.17
C PHE A 822 5.14 29.65 -6.18
N PRO A 823 6.44 29.30 -6.19
CA PRO A 823 6.84 27.91 -6.04
C PRO A 823 6.56 27.44 -4.60
N CYS A 824 5.62 26.50 -4.42
CA CYS A 824 5.34 25.86 -3.12
C CYS A 824 6.50 24.90 -2.76
N LYS A 825 7.64 25.43 -2.31
CA LYS A 825 8.85 24.65 -2.02
C LYS A 825 8.91 24.22 -0.55
N PHE A 826 8.39 25.05 0.35
CA PHE A 826 8.41 24.82 1.79
C PHE A 826 7.05 24.31 2.32
N PHE A 827 5.94 24.65 1.66
CA PHE A 827 4.59 24.23 2.03
C PHE A 827 3.82 23.68 0.82
N GLY A 828 4.23 22.50 0.33
CA GLY A 828 3.55 21.77 -0.75
C GLY A 828 2.63 20.67 -0.21
N LEU A 829 1.62 20.27 -0.98
CA LEU A 829 0.65 19.22 -0.65
C LEU A 829 1.38 17.89 -0.50
N ASN A 830 1.56 17.40 0.72
CA ASN A 830 2.16 16.11 1.01
C ASN A 830 1.70 15.59 2.37
N ALA A 831 2.02 14.33 2.68
CA ALA A 831 1.62 13.69 3.93
C ALA A 831 1.94 14.53 5.20
N ALA A 832 3.13 15.13 5.29
CA ALA A 832 3.52 15.95 6.45
C ALA A 832 2.68 17.23 6.59
N SER A 833 2.46 17.95 5.48
CA SER A 833 1.61 19.14 5.44
C SER A 833 0.14 18.80 5.76
N LEU A 834 -0.36 17.65 5.29
CA LEU A 834 -1.73 17.19 5.55
C LEU A 834 -1.93 16.81 7.01
N THR A 835 -0.94 16.18 7.65
CA THR A 835 -1.00 15.89 9.09
C THR A 835 -0.90 17.16 9.93
N LEU A 836 -0.02 18.11 9.57
CA LEU A 836 0.05 19.43 10.22
C LEU A 836 -1.29 20.17 10.10
N LEU A 837 -1.90 20.08 8.92
CA LEU A 837 -3.20 20.67 8.64
C LEU A 837 -4.31 20.03 9.51
N ALA A 838 -4.33 18.70 9.62
CA ALA A 838 -5.25 17.98 10.50
C ALA A 838 -5.09 18.39 11.98
N VAL A 839 -3.87 18.65 12.45
CA VAL A 839 -3.60 19.15 13.81
C VAL A 839 -4.06 20.60 13.97
N ALA A 840 -3.78 21.47 12.98
CA ALA A 840 -4.22 22.86 13.00
C ALA A 840 -5.76 22.99 12.98
N MET A 841 -6.47 22.03 12.40
CA MET A 841 -7.93 21.95 12.36
C MET A 841 -8.59 21.60 13.70
N LYS A 842 -7.82 21.31 14.76
CA LYS A 842 -8.40 20.87 16.03
C LYS A 842 -9.37 21.90 16.65
N LEU A 843 -9.15 23.20 16.44
CA LEU A 843 -9.99 24.29 16.98
C LEU A 843 -11.35 24.50 16.23
N PRO A 844 -11.40 24.60 14.89
CA PRO A 844 -12.66 24.79 14.15
C PRO A 844 -13.55 23.54 14.17
N VAL A 845 -12.98 22.36 14.42
CA VAL A 845 -13.67 21.06 14.47
C VAL A 845 -14.09 20.67 15.90
N ASP A 846 -13.71 21.46 16.92
CA ASP A 846 -14.05 21.16 18.32
C ASP A 846 -15.55 21.39 18.61
N LEU A 847 -16.17 20.34 19.16
CA LEU A 847 -17.63 20.12 19.20
C LEU A 847 -18.22 20.05 20.61
N SER A 848 -17.37 19.86 21.61
CA SER A 848 -17.73 19.61 23.02
C SER A 848 -17.70 20.86 23.89
N SER A 849 -17.03 21.93 23.46
CA SER A 849 -16.91 23.14 24.25
C SER A 849 -18.04 24.13 23.98
N SER A 850 -18.71 24.58 25.05
CA SER A 850 -19.59 25.76 25.07
C SER A 850 -18.77 27.01 24.73
N MET A 851 -18.50 27.20 23.44
CA MET A 851 -17.81 28.36 22.90
C MET A 851 -18.83 29.43 22.48
N GLY A 852 -19.75 29.79 23.39
CA GLY A 852 -20.84 30.75 23.12
C GLY A 852 -20.42 32.22 23.03
N GLY A 853 -19.19 32.57 23.45
CA GLY A 853 -18.68 33.94 23.39
C GLY A 853 -18.38 34.41 21.96
N LYS A 854 -18.68 35.68 21.65
CA LYS A 854 -18.38 36.31 20.34
C LYS A 854 -16.92 36.12 19.89
N ALA A 855 -15.97 36.12 20.82
CA ALA A 855 -14.55 35.88 20.56
C ALA A 855 -14.25 34.44 20.09
N ASN A 856 -14.99 33.45 20.62
CA ASN A 856 -14.79 32.04 20.27
C ASN A 856 -15.42 31.70 18.90
N GLN A 857 -16.58 32.29 18.59
CA GLN A 857 -17.19 32.23 17.27
C GLN A 857 -16.28 32.87 16.20
N LEU A 858 -15.67 34.02 16.52
CA LEU A 858 -14.70 34.68 15.64
C LEU A 858 -13.43 33.85 15.46
N ALA A 859 -12.95 33.14 16.49
CA ALA A 859 -11.80 32.23 16.40
C ALA A 859 -12.10 30.99 15.53
N LYS A 860 -13.32 30.44 15.60
CA LYS A 860 -13.77 29.36 14.70
C LYS A 860 -13.84 29.85 13.25
N LEU A 861 -14.46 31.01 13.00
CA LEU A 861 -14.55 31.60 11.67
C LEU A 861 -13.16 31.94 11.09
N SER A 862 -12.26 32.50 11.90
CA SER A 862 -10.90 32.83 11.45
C SER A 862 -10.09 31.58 11.13
N SER A 863 -10.27 30.49 11.89
CA SER A 863 -9.63 29.21 11.59
C SER A 863 -10.20 28.56 10.33
N THR A 864 -11.52 28.63 10.10
CA THR A 864 -12.15 28.17 8.84
C THR A 864 -11.70 29.00 7.63
N ALA A 865 -11.55 30.32 7.78
CA ALA A 865 -11.02 31.18 6.73
C ALA A 865 -9.54 30.88 6.42
N PHE A 866 -8.72 30.70 7.46
CA PHE A 866 -7.32 30.27 7.35
C PHE A 866 -7.20 28.94 6.61
N MET A 867 -8.13 28.02 6.86
CA MET A 867 -8.24 26.75 6.16
C MET A 867 -8.48 26.89 4.66
N CYS A 868 -9.46 27.71 4.25
CA CYS A 868 -9.71 27.99 2.84
C CYS A 868 -8.49 28.60 2.15
N THR A 869 -7.77 29.49 2.85
CA THR A 869 -6.52 30.09 2.35
C THR A 869 -5.42 29.05 2.15
N ILE A 870 -5.26 28.10 3.08
CA ILE A 870 -4.28 27.02 2.95
C ILE A 870 -4.59 26.12 1.76
N ILE A 871 -5.84 25.67 1.60
CA ILE A 871 -6.22 24.79 0.49
C ILE A 871 -5.98 25.48 -0.86
N GLY A 872 -6.31 26.78 -0.97
CA GLY A 872 -6.01 27.57 -2.17
C GLY A 872 -4.52 27.66 -2.47
N ASN A 873 -3.68 27.83 -1.43
CA ASN A 873 -2.23 27.90 -1.57
C ASN A 873 -1.55 26.55 -1.86
N LEU A 874 -2.24 25.42 -1.64
CA LEU A 874 -1.73 24.08 -1.93
C LEU A 874 -1.99 23.64 -3.39
N MET A 875 -2.95 24.23 -4.09
CA MET A 875 -3.31 23.86 -5.48
C MET A 875 -2.12 23.85 -6.47
N PRO A 876 -1.21 24.85 -6.46
CA PRO A 876 -0.07 24.86 -7.38
C PRO A 876 0.92 23.69 -7.19
N SER A 877 0.87 23.01 -6.05
CA SER A 877 1.78 21.91 -5.74
C SER A 877 1.39 20.56 -6.38
N ILE A 878 0.23 20.49 -7.06
CA ILE A 878 -0.21 19.31 -7.82
C ILE A 878 0.60 19.15 -9.13
N GLY A 879 0.97 20.26 -9.76
CA GLY A 879 1.62 20.26 -11.08
C GLY A 879 2.90 19.41 -11.22
N PRO A 880 3.83 19.37 -10.24
CA PRO A 880 5.06 18.59 -10.34
C PRO A 880 4.94 17.15 -9.79
N MET A 881 3.75 16.65 -9.46
CA MET A 881 3.57 15.34 -8.83
C MET A 881 3.33 14.22 -9.85
N ASP A 882 3.82 13.01 -9.53
CA ASP A 882 3.53 11.83 -10.33
C ASP A 882 2.06 11.39 -10.17
N ASN A 883 1.49 10.71 -11.17
CA ASN A 883 0.07 10.30 -11.20
C ASN A 883 -0.38 9.56 -9.92
N ARG A 884 0.49 8.73 -9.35
CA ARG A 884 0.20 7.97 -8.11
C ARG A 884 0.14 8.88 -6.88
N ASP A 885 1.05 9.85 -6.79
CA ASP A 885 1.11 10.80 -5.67
C ASP A 885 -0.05 11.77 -5.71
N ILE A 886 -0.44 12.23 -6.91
CA ILE A 886 -1.66 13.02 -7.11
C ILE A 886 -2.86 12.25 -6.57
N LEU A 887 -3.03 10.98 -6.98
CA LEU A 887 -4.16 10.17 -6.53
C LEU A 887 -4.19 10.03 -5.00
N LEU A 888 -3.07 9.66 -4.38
CA LEU A 888 -3.00 9.44 -2.92
C LEU A 888 -3.21 10.73 -2.13
N ASN A 889 -2.62 11.85 -2.56
CA ASN A 889 -2.77 13.14 -1.88
C ASN A 889 -4.18 13.73 -2.07
N VAL A 890 -4.81 13.55 -3.24
CA VAL A 890 -6.19 13.97 -3.49
C VAL A 890 -7.17 13.14 -2.67
N ILE A 891 -6.97 11.83 -2.55
CA ILE A 891 -7.77 10.98 -1.66
C ILE A 891 -7.63 11.49 -0.21
N ALA A 892 -6.41 11.79 0.24
CA ALA A 892 -6.17 12.30 1.59
C ALA A 892 -6.86 13.66 1.86
N VAL A 893 -6.79 14.60 0.90
CA VAL A 893 -7.54 15.88 0.97
C VAL A 893 -9.05 15.61 0.98
N SER A 894 -9.53 14.69 0.15
CA SER A 894 -10.95 14.35 0.07
C SER A 894 -11.46 13.78 1.39
N ILE A 895 -10.74 12.85 2.01
CA ILE A 895 -11.07 12.31 3.34
C ILE A 895 -11.13 13.43 4.38
N LEU A 896 -10.16 14.35 4.34
CA LEU A 896 -10.08 15.45 5.28
C LEU A 896 -11.24 16.46 5.08
N VAL A 897 -11.59 16.81 3.85
CA VAL A 897 -12.73 17.67 3.51
C VAL A 897 -14.06 17.00 3.86
N ILE A 898 -14.23 15.73 3.53
CA ILE A 898 -15.42 14.94 3.92
C ILE A 898 -15.55 14.91 5.44
N THR A 899 -14.46 14.71 6.17
CA THR A 899 -14.47 14.72 7.64
C THR A 899 -14.94 16.08 8.17
N ILE A 900 -14.49 17.19 7.59
CA ILE A 900 -14.96 18.54 7.95
C ILE A 900 -16.44 18.70 7.63
N LEU A 901 -16.88 18.35 6.42
CA LEU A 901 -18.27 18.46 5.98
C LEU A 901 -19.20 17.64 6.87
N VAL A 902 -18.83 16.40 7.18
CA VAL A 902 -19.58 15.52 8.10
C VAL A 902 -19.69 16.19 9.47
N ASN A 903 -18.59 16.71 10.02
CA ASN A 903 -18.63 17.40 11.32
C ASN A 903 -19.55 18.64 11.29
N VAL A 904 -19.50 19.47 10.24
CA VAL A 904 -20.36 20.66 10.09
C VAL A 904 -21.82 20.29 9.87
N CYS A 905 -22.11 19.29 9.02
CA CYS A 905 -23.47 18.80 8.79
C CYS A 905 -24.08 18.23 10.08
N ILE A 906 -23.29 17.53 10.89
CA ILE A 906 -23.72 17.06 12.21
C ILE A 906 -24.02 18.26 13.13
N GLN A 907 -23.19 19.32 13.14
CA GLN A 907 -23.44 20.54 13.92
C GLN A 907 -24.75 21.23 13.54
N LEU A 908 -25.05 21.32 12.25
CA LEU A 908 -26.28 21.92 11.73
C LEU A 908 -27.51 21.06 12.09
N LYS A 909 -27.42 19.74 11.90
CA LYS A 909 -28.52 18.81 12.19
C LYS A 909 -28.87 18.74 13.68
N THR A 910 -27.89 18.93 14.57
CA THR A 910 -28.05 18.89 16.02
C THR A 910 -28.38 20.26 16.65
N ARG A 911 -28.56 21.32 15.84
CA ARG A 911 -28.86 22.69 16.27
C ARG A 911 -27.82 23.34 17.21
N VAL A 912 -26.58 22.82 17.22
CA VAL A 912 -25.45 23.40 17.98
C VAL A 912 -25.02 24.77 17.42
N ILE A 913 -25.22 24.99 16.11
CA ILE A 913 -25.12 26.29 15.45
C ILE A 913 -26.53 26.72 15.05
N SER A 914 -27.18 27.54 15.87
CA SER A 914 -28.48 28.13 15.54
C SER A 914 -28.28 29.50 14.86
N ILE A 915 -28.88 29.67 13.68
CA ILE A 915 -29.04 30.98 13.02
C ILE A 915 -30.14 31.81 13.73
N GLU A 916 -30.95 31.19 14.60
CA GLU A 916 -32.08 31.80 15.31
C GLU A 916 -31.71 32.37 16.70
N GLY A 917 -30.44 32.73 16.91
CA GLY A 917 -29.98 33.34 18.16
C GLY A 917 -30.57 34.74 18.46
N TYR A 918 -31.45 35.26 17.60
CA TYR A 918 -32.12 36.55 17.80
C TYR A 918 -33.54 36.45 18.38
N GLU A 919 -34.24 35.33 18.24
CA GLU A 919 -35.65 35.25 18.69
C GLU A 919 -35.80 34.66 20.11
N ALA A 920 -34.84 33.88 20.59
CA ALA A 920 -34.89 33.30 21.93
C ALA A 920 -34.64 34.32 23.07
N PHE A 921 -34.01 35.47 22.77
CA PHE A 921 -33.76 36.51 23.77
C PHE A 921 -35.00 37.42 23.99
N GLU A 922 -35.87 37.57 22.98
CA GLU A 922 -37.15 38.26 23.13
C GLU A 922 -38.18 37.40 23.90
N ALA A 923 -38.19 36.08 23.70
CA ALA A 923 -39.08 35.18 24.44
C ALA A 923 -38.74 35.09 25.94
N TYR A 924 -37.45 35.23 26.32
CA TYR A 924 -37.02 35.26 27.72
C TYR A 924 -37.25 36.61 28.41
N GLY A 925 -37.27 37.72 27.65
CA GLY A 925 -37.58 39.05 28.19
C GLY A 925 -39.07 39.21 28.55
N VAL A 926 -39.97 38.57 27.81
CA VAL A 926 -41.43 38.69 28.02
C VAL A 926 -41.95 37.76 29.13
N ALA A 927 -41.25 36.65 29.41
CA ALA A 927 -41.65 35.70 30.46
C ALA A 927 -41.24 36.11 31.89
N ILE A 928 -40.39 37.15 32.05
CA ILE A 928 -39.98 37.67 33.36
C ILE A 928 -40.90 38.82 33.84
N GLU A 929 -41.78 39.34 32.97
CA GLU A 929 -42.73 40.41 33.30
C GLU A 929 -44.17 39.92 33.58
N HIS A 930 -44.44 38.61 33.61
CA HIS A 930 -45.80 38.08 33.80
C HIS A 930 -46.00 37.15 35.00
#